data_AF-A0A7Y5SUZ7-F1
#
_entry.id   AF-A0A7Y5SUZ7-F1
#
_cell.length_a   1.000
_cell.length_b   1.000
_cell.length_c   1.000
_cell.angle_alpha   90.00
_cell.angle_beta   90.00
_cell.angle_gamma   90.00
#
_symmetry.space_group_name_H-M   'P 1'
#
loop_
_entity.id
_entity.type
_entity.pdbx_description
1 polymer ?
#
loop_
_entity_poly.entity_id
_entity_poly.type
_entity_poly.pdbx_seq_one_letter_code
_entity_poly.pdbx_strand_id
1 'polypeptide(L)'
;MPDIKNIKGISDADRKLIEDAEALIGPEPATMGFVKNLFWGNLREDLAFPYPQSDAKEQAECDQLLARLDEYLRNEHPSVHIDQEQEIPDWVIKKLFDLGVLGMTIPREYGGLGLGITSYNRVLERIGQSCGSTAVMVSAHQSIGCKAVMLSGTPEQKKIWLPKLAKEWLSAFCLSEPDVGCDAGGQRTTCVKSADGEHYILNGEKKWATSGALSGMFTVMARQKVVNPKTGKEEDRISALVCTPDMPGIDIFSKNRSKCGIRGTWQARIRFKDVKVPKFNLLGQEGRGLNIALSCLNYGRCTLSAGMLGGARTVRDAATKWSRTRFQFERPLSDFELVQARLANMAALCYAMDSVLYMTTGMLDRHDEDIMVETAICKVFCSEMGWRVVNDGLQIMGGEGYMTENEVERIFRDSRINLVVEGANEVMLSFVWAYGGKKLLESMLGVQNAVGWSKDEGLGANLARIARNMTNPTIMRAAIPLGIELFLGVRRGVPVIRKVGDSLRGEAERLCQAVREFSHQYKQTCRIYEEKLVTRQAVQARLAECAVYLHAWACTLSKLDRDLRLNADAGDAEFARDKAAALHFFDIAEKGIHAQYRALLENTDDTMLPAAAAAIAHSDTLPNAGFSIPESSPVAKGTGKVLKQDAIKQFPGDKYAKV
;
A
#
# COMPACT_ATOMS: atom_id res chain seq x y z
N MET A 1 13.76 26.76 -2.16
CA MET A 1 14.73 27.64 -2.85
C MET A 1 14.09 28.16 -4.13
N PRO A 2 14.41 29.37 -4.61
CA PRO A 2 13.98 29.82 -5.94
C PRO A 2 14.42 28.78 -6.99
N ASP A 3 13.63 28.57 -8.04
CA ASP A 3 13.94 27.64 -9.13
C ASP A 3 15.22 28.10 -9.86
N ILE A 4 16.38 27.60 -9.40
CA ILE A 4 17.73 27.95 -9.89
C ILE A 4 17.86 27.63 -11.40
N LYS A 5 17.01 26.74 -11.93
CA LYS A 5 16.99 26.34 -13.34
C LYS A 5 16.61 27.47 -14.30
N ASN A 6 16.02 28.55 -13.79
CA ASN A 6 15.54 29.67 -14.59
C ASN A 6 16.32 30.99 -14.41
N ILE A 7 17.52 30.95 -13.81
CA ILE A 7 18.38 32.13 -13.72
C ILE A 7 18.91 32.48 -15.13
N LYS A 8 18.52 33.65 -15.65
CA LYS A 8 19.05 34.20 -16.91
C LYS A 8 20.51 34.62 -16.72
N GLY A 9 21.41 34.14 -17.57
CA GLY A 9 22.83 34.54 -17.60
C GLY A 9 23.85 33.48 -17.17
N ILE A 10 23.42 32.25 -16.86
CA ILE A 10 24.33 31.13 -16.54
C ILE A 10 24.81 30.46 -17.84
N SER A 11 26.11 30.19 -17.96
CA SER A 11 26.68 29.50 -19.13
C SER A 11 26.21 28.03 -19.20
N ASP A 12 26.19 27.41 -20.39
CA ASP A 12 25.80 26.00 -20.51
C ASP A 12 26.76 25.06 -19.76
N ALA A 13 28.03 25.45 -19.60
CA ALA A 13 29.01 24.74 -18.79
C ALA A 13 28.66 24.80 -17.30
N ASP A 14 28.24 25.97 -16.79
CA ASP A 14 27.84 26.15 -15.39
C ASP A 14 26.50 25.49 -15.09
N ARG A 15 25.54 25.47 -16.04
CA ARG A 15 24.31 24.69 -15.92
C ARG A 15 24.59 23.21 -15.81
N LYS A 16 25.48 22.69 -16.66
CA LYS A 16 25.92 21.30 -16.59
C LYS A 16 26.62 21.00 -15.26
N LEU A 17 27.46 21.92 -14.76
CA LEU A 17 28.11 21.81 -13.45
C LEU A 17 27.10 21.82 -12.28
N ILE A 18 26.04 22.63 -12.37
CA ILE A 18 24.96 22.68 -11.39
C ILE A 18 24.09 21.41 -11.47
N GLU A 19 23.75 20.94 -12.67
CA GLU A 19 23.01 19.68 -12.86
C GLU A 19 23.83 18.47 -12.40
N ASP A 20 25.13 18.44 -12.70
CA ASP A 20 26.06 17.43 -12.23
C ASP A 20 26.19 17.52 -10.69
N ALA A 21 26.27 18.72 -10.11
CA ALA A 21 26.30 18.92 -8.66
C ALA A 21 24.97 18.54 -7.96
N GLU A 22 23.81 18.89 -8.53
CA GLU A 22 22.48 18.49 -8.04
C GLU A 22 22.29 16.97 -8.12
N ALA A 23 22.78 16.34 -9.19
CA ALA A 23 22.82 14.89 -9.33
C ALA A 23 23.79 14.23 -8.32
N LEU A 24 24.89 14.90 -7.98
CA LEU A 24 25.91 14.46 -7.01
C LEU A 24 25.46 14.57 -5.54
N ILE A 25 24.67 15.60 -5.19
CA ILE A 25 24.28 15.89 -3.80
C ILE A 25 22.94 15.22 -3.44
N GLY A 26 22.08 14.98 -4.44
CA GLY A 26 20.71 14.52 -4.24
C GLY A 26 19.77 15.68 -3.85
N PRO A 27 18.43 15.50 -3.95
CA PRO A 27 17.47 16.53 -3.55
C PRO A 27 17.56 16.84 -2.06
N GLU A 28 17.25 18.08 -1.69
CA GLU A 28 17.26 18.49 -0.29
C GLU A 28 16.26 17.67 0.55
N PRO A 29 16.68 17.06 1.68
CA PRO A 29 15.76 16.31 2.54
C PRO A 29 14.53 17.11 3.02
N ALA A 30 14.61 18.44 3.00
CA ALA A 30 13.52 19.36 3.32
C ALA A 30 12.33 19.32 2.33
N THR A 31 12.46 18.70 1.16
CA THR A 31 11.35 18.55 0.20
C THR A 31 10.78 17.14 0.12
N MET A 32 11.37 16.19 0.84
CA MET A 32 10.94 14.79 0.83
C MET A 32 9.87 14.49 1.89
N GLY A 33 9.09 13.44 1.63
CA GLY A 33 8.14 12.87 2.59
C GLY A 33 8.77 12.44 3.92
N PHE A 34 7.91 12.13 4.89
CA PHE A 34 8.32 11.82 6.25
C PHE A 34 9.20 10.57 6.31
N VAL A 35 8.80 9.49 5.63
CA VAL A 35 9.52 8.21 5.69
C VAL A 35 10.88 8.30 5.03
N LYS A 36 10.99 8.99 3.87
CA LYS A 36 12.28 9.21 3.21
C LYS A 36 13.27 9.93 4.11
N ASN A 37 12.79 10.86 4.95
CA ASN A 37 13.64 11.54 5.92
C ASN A 37 14.19 10.60 7.00
N LEU A 38 13.46 9.53 7.37
CA LEU A 38 13.95 8.54 8.33
C LEU A 38 15.23 7.86 7.84
N PHE A 39 15.32 7.52 6.54
CA PHE A 39 16.54 6.95 5.94
C PHE A 39 17.75 7.87 6.09
N TRP A 40 17.53 9.18 6.03
CA TRP A 40 18.57 10.20 6.25
C TRP A 40 18.88 10.45 7.73
N GLY A 41 18.14 9.85 8.66
CA GLY A 41 18.28 10.09 10.10
C GLY A 41 17.67 11.42 10.53
N ASN A 42 16.80 11.99 9.69
CA ASN A 42 16.03 13.19 9.97
C ASN A 42 14.63 12.82 10.46
N LEU A 43 13.98 13.75 11.16
CA LEU A 43 12.57 13.64 11.51
C LEU A 43 11.87 14.95 11.17
N ARG A 44 10.98 14.91 10.19
CA ARG A 44 10.17 16.06 9.75
C ARG A 44 8.93 16.18 10.63
N GLU A 45 9.11 16.78 11.81
CA GLU A 45 8.05 16.86 12.81
C GLU A 45 6.79 17.57 12.30
N ASP A 46 6.91 18.48 11.33
CA ASP A 46 5.81 19.18 10.69
C ASP A 46 4.87 18.29 9.86
N LEU A 47 5.34 17.14 9.37
CA LEU A 47 4.54 16.22 8.55
C LEU A 47 3.75 15.20 9.39
N ALA A 48 4.18 14.97 10.63
CA ALA A 48 3.61 13.94 11.51
C ALA A 48 3.10 14.46 12.87
N PHE A 49 3.44 15.69 13.28
CA PHE A 49 3.06 16.27 14.58
C PHE A 49 2.54 17.72 14.42
N PRO A 50 1.36 18.06 14.97
CA PRO A 50 0.44 17.18 15.70
C PRO A 50 -0.26 16.16 14.78
N TYR A 51 -0.92 15.18 15.38
CA TYR A 51 -1.70 14.19 14.64
C TYR A 51 -2.79 14.87 13.81
N PRO A 52 -3.07 14.43 12.57
CA PRO A 52 -4.05 15.08 11.71
C PRO A 52 -5.43 15.15 12.35
N GLN A 53 -6.13 16.25 12.08
CA GLN A 53 -7.52 16.46 12.47
C GLN A 53 -8.36 16.68 11.21
N SER A 54 -9.56 16.11 11.20
CA SER A 54 -10.55 16.38 10.17
C SER A 54 -11.32 17.66 10.49
N ASP A 55 -11.87 18.29 9.46
CA ASP A 55 -12.81 19.39 9.64
C ASP A 55 -14.03 18.93 10.46
N ALA A 56 -14.44 19.73 11.44
CA ALA A 56 -15.48 19.33 12.39
C ALA A 56 -16.85 19.13 11.73
N LYS A 57 -17.16 19.90 10.67
CA LYS A 57 -18.40 19.74 9.92
C LYS A 57 -18.35 18.45 9.11
N GLU A 58 -17.26 18.18 8.41
CA GLU A 58 -17.08 16.90 7.71
C GLU A 58 -17.17 15.70 8.66
N GLN A 59 -16.53 15.80 9.83
CA GLN A 59 -16.59 14.77 10.86
C GLN A 59 -18.03 14.49 11.30
N ALA A 60 -18.82 15.52 11.59
CA ALA A 60 -20.22 15.37 11.95
C ALA A 60 -21.06 14.73 10.83
N GLU A 61 -20.82 15.11 9.57
CA GLU A 61 -21.49 14.50 8.41
C GLU A 61 -21.13 13.01 8.27
N CYS A 62 -19.85 12.66 8.46
CA CYS A 62 -19.38 11.29 8.48
C CYS A 62 -20.00 10.48 9.63
N ASP A 63 -20.10 11.05 10.82
CA ASP A 63 -20.72 10.40 11.99
C ASP A 63 -22.20 10.08 11.75
N GLN A 64 -22.95 10.98 11.09
CA GLN A 64 -24.33 10.72 10.69
C GLN A 64 -24.44 9.62 9.63
N LEU A 65 -23.49 9.52 8.71
CA LEU A 65 -23.42 8.42 7.75
C LEU A 65 -23.11 7.09 8.47
N LEU A 66 -22.15 7.08 9.38
CA LEU A 66 -21.79 5.90 10.18
C LEU A 66 -22.96 5.42 11.04
N ALA A 67 -23.73 6.32 11.65
CA ALA A 67 -24.90 5.95 12.44
C ALA A 67 -25.96 5.22 11.60
N ARG A 68 -26.28 5.74 10.41
CA ARG A 68 -27.22 5.08 9.47
C ARG A 68 -26.65 3.77 8.91
N LEU A 69 -25.34 3.74 8.65
CA LEU A 69 -24.65 2.55 8.19
C LEU A 69 -24.68 1.45 9.26
N ASP A 70 -24.53 1.79 10.53
CA ASP A 70 -24.58 0.82 11.62
C ASP A 70 -25.96 0.19 11.77
N GLU A 71 -27.01 0.99 11.65
CA GLU A 71 -28.38 0.48 11.66
C GLU A 71 -28.57 -0.54 10.53
N TYR A 72 -28.11 -0.21 9.33
CA TYR A 72 -28.12 -1.13 8.19
C TYR A 72 -27.29 -2.40 8.44
N LEU A 73 -26.04 -2.26 8.91
CA LEU A 73 -25.14 -3.39 9.12
C LEU A 73 -25.64 -4.35 10.20
N ARG A 74 -26.31 -3.83 11.24
CA ARG A 74 -26.85 -4.64 12.34
C ARG A 74 -28.16 -5.34 11.99
N ASN A 75 -29.05 -4.65 11.26
CA ASN A 75 -30.44 -5.10 11.11
C ASN A 75 -30.77 -5.67 9.74
N GLU A 76 -30.03 -5.31 8.70
CA GLU A 76 -30.38 -5.63 7.30
C GLU A 76 -29.26 -6.35 6.55
N HIS A 77 -27.98 -6.01 6.77
CA HIS A 77 -26.88 -6.47 5.92
C HIS A 77 -26.63 -8.00 6.01
N PRO A 78 -26.73 -8.75 4.90
CA PRO A 78 -26.78 -10.21 4.95
C PRO A 78 -25.39 -10.85 4.81
N SER A 79 -24.44 -10.51 5.70
CA SER A 79 -23.02 -10.89 5.59
C SER A 79 -22.78 -12.41 5.46
N VAL A 80 -23.49 -13.22 6.25
CA VAL A 80 -23.40 -14.70 6.22
C VAL A 80 -23.91 -15.23 4.88
N HIS A 81 -25.06 -14.77 4.42
CA HIS A 81 -25.63 -15.17 3.13
C HIS A 81 -24.71 -14.78 1.96
N ILE A 82 -24.10 -13.58 2.01
CA ILE A 82 -23.13 -13.12 1.00
C ILE A 82 -21.94 -14.10 0.88
N ASP A 83 -21.42 -14.59 2.01
CA ASP A 83 -20.31 -15.56 1.99
C ASP A 83 -20.74 -16.93 1.45
N GLN A 84 -21.88 -17.44 1.92
CA GLN A 84 -22.38 -18.76 1.53
C GLN A 84 -22.76 -18.82 0.05
N GLU A 85 -23.49 -17.81 -0.42
CA GLU A 85 -23.91 -17.70 -1.82
C GLU A 85 -22.79 -17.20 -2.74
N GLN A 86 -21.69 -16.67 -2.20
CA GLN A 86 -20.57 -16.12 -2.96
C GLN A 86 -21.00 -15.01 -3.94
N GLU A 87 -21.95 -14.18 -3.50
CA GLU A 87 -22.55 -13.10 -4.27
C GLU A 87 -23.01 -11.98 -3.33
N ILE A 88 -22.79 -10.73 -3.74
CA ILE A 88 -23.42 -9.57 -3.09
C ILE A 88 -24.73 -9.29 -3.85
N PRO A 89 -25.90 -9.41 -3.21
CA PRO A 89 -27.18 -9.17 -3.89
C PRO A 89 -27.30 -7.74 -4.42
N ASP A 90 -27.97 -7.56 -5.57
CA ASP A 90 -28.23 -6.24 -6.18
C ASP A 90 -28.86 -5.23 -5.21
N TRP A 91 -29.77 -5.69 -4.35
CA TRP A 91 -30.44 -4.82 -3.38
C TRP A 91 -29.46 -4.27 -2.32
N VAL A 92 -28.39 -5.01 -1.99
CA VAL A 92 -27.32 -4.53 -1.09
C VAL A 92 -26.55 -3.41 -1.76
N ILE A 93 -26.20 -3.57 -3.04
CA ILE A 93 -25.50 -2.54 -3.83
C ILE A 93 -26.36 -1.28 -3.91
N LYS A 94 -27.65 -1.43 -4.28
CA LYS A 94 -28.60 -0.31 -4.32
C LYS A 94 -28.73 0.38 -2.96
N LYS A 95 -28.88 -0.36 -1.86
CA LYS A 95 -28.97 0.21 -0.51
C LYS A 95 -27.72 1.02 -0.14
N LEU A 96 -26.52 0.57 -0.54
CA LEU A 96 -25.27 1.29 -0.31
C LEU A 96 -25.17 2.57 -1.16
N PHE A 97 -25.71 2.60 -2.38
CA PHE A 97 -25.89 3.84 -3.15
C PHE A 97 -26.90 4.78 -2.48
N ASP A 98 -28.05 4.27 -2.05
CA ASP A 98 -29.11 5.05 -1.39
C ASP A 98 -28.61 5.69 -0.07
N LEU A 99 -27.77 4.99 0.71
CA LEU A 99 -27.12 5.54 1.91
C LEU A 99 -26.07 6.62 1.59
N GLY A 100 -25.54 6.63 0.36
CA GLY A 100 -24.46 7.51 -0.09
C GLY A 100 -23.05 6.93 0.09
N VAL A 101 -22.92 5.68 0.53
CA VAL A 101 -21.63 5.01 0.75
C VAL A 101 -20.85 4.94 -0.56
N LEU A 102 -21.45 4.41 -1.63
CA LEU A 102 -20.75 4.23 -2.91
C LEU A 102 -20.46 5.56 -3.65
N GLY A 103 -21.06 6.67 -3.23
CA GLY A 103 -20.83 8.01 -3.78
C GLY A 103 -20.01 8.94 -2.88
N MET A 104 -19.46 8.46 -1.76
CA MET A 104 -18.98 9.34 -0.69
C MET A 104 -17.81 10.28 -1.05
N THR A 105 -16.81 9.83 -1.82
CA THR A 105 -15.66 10.68 -2.20
C THR A 105 -15.84 11.42 -3.51
N ILE A 106 -16.93 11.15 -4.25
CA ILE A 106 -17.23 11.86 -5.49
C ILE A 106 -17.65 13.29 -5.13
N PRO A 107 -17.13 14.33 -5.80
CA PRO A 107 -17.48 15.71 -5.49
C PRO A 107 -18.98 15.97 -5.56
N ARG A 108 -19.47 16.87 -4.70
CA ARG A 108 -20.90 17.19 -4.59
C ARG A 108 -21.51 17.71 -5.90
N GLU A 109 -20.74 18.45 -6.69
CA GLU A 109 -21.16 18.93 -8.02
C GLU A 109 -21.50 17.80 -9.01
N TYR A 110 -21.01 16.58 -8.75
CA TYR A 110 -21.34 15.38 -9.52
C TYR A 110 -22.28 14.42 -8.74
N GLY A 111 -22.99 14.91 -7.71
CA GLY A 111 -24.00 14.14 -6.97
C GLY A 111 -23.47 13.22 -5.87
N GLY A 112 -22.16 13.24 -5.58
CA GLY A 112 -21.58 12.53 -4.44
C GLY A 112 -21.68 13.32 -3.12
N LEU A 113 -21.04 12.81 -2.06
CA LEU A 113 -21.00 13.49 -0.76
C LEU A 113 -19.79 14.42 -0.61
N GLY A 114 -18.75 14.27 -1.44
CA GLY A 114 -17.52 15.05 -1.35
C GLY A 114 -16.78 14.94 -0.02
N LEU A 115 -16.90 13.81 0.66
CA LEU A 115 -16.17 13.52 1.90
C LEU A 115 -14.68 13.23 1.61
N GLY A 116 -13.82 13.58 2.56
CA GLY A 116 -12.40 13.29 2.55
C GLY A 116 -12.08 11.81 2.69
N ILE A 117 -10.81 11.49 2.51
CA ILE A 117 -10.26 10.14 2.56
C ILE A 117 -10.28 9.60 3.99
N THR A 118 -10.09 10.44 5.00
CA THR A 118 -10.24 10.04 6.41
C THR A 118 -11.65 9.55 6.70
N SER A 119 -12.68 10.32 6.33
CA SER A 119 -14.08 9.93 6.46
C SER A 119 -14.41 8.65 5.68
N TYR A 120 -13.88 8.53 4.46
CA TYR A 120 -14.01 7.33 3.65
C TYR A 120 -13.47 6.08 4.35
N ASN A 121 -12.28 6.16 4.95
CA ASN A 121 -11.67 5.03 5.63
C ASN A 121 -12.38 4.65 6.92
N ARG A 122 -12.99 5.60 7.64
CA ARG A 122 -13.87 5.30 8.80
C ARG A 122 -15.07 4.43 8.39
N VAL A 123 -15.66 4.72 7.23
CA VAL A 123 -16.75 3.91 6.67
C VAL A 123 -16.27 2.51 6.30
N LEU A 124 -15.10 2.39 5.66
CA LEU A 124 -14.54 1.07 5.29
C LEU A 124 -14.13 0.23 6.50
N GLU A 125 -13.57 0.85 7.53
CA GLU A 125 -13.30 0.19 8.80
C GLU A 125 -14.61 -0.38 9.38
N ARG A 126 -15.68 0.42 9.39
CA ARG A 126 -16.98 -0.02 9.91
C ARG A 126 -17.57 -1.20 9.14
N ILE A 127 -17.49 -1.20 7.81
CA ILE A 127 -17.94 -2.33 6.99
C ILE A 127 -17.05 -3.56 7.23
N GLY A 128 -15.73 -3.35 7.33
CA GLY A 128 -14.73 -4.40 7.56
C GLY A 128 -14.91 -5.16 8.87
N GLN A 129 -15.58 -4.57 9.87
CA GLN A 129 -15.93 -5.24 11.13
C GLN A 129 -16.87 -6.44 10.94
N SER A 130 -17.63 -6.48 9.84
CA SER A 130 -18.68 -7.49 9.61
C SER A 130 -18.58 -8.23 8.27
N CYS A 131 -18.22 -7.55 7.17
CA CYS A 131 -18.21 -8.14 5.83
C CYS A 131 -17.03 -7.66 4.97
N GLY A 132 -15.97 -8.47 4.90
CA GLY A 132 -14.82 -8.19 4.05
C GLY A 132 -15.19 -8.12 2.56
N SER A 133 -16.15 -8.93 2.11
CA SER A 133 -16.64 -8.88 0.72
C SER A 133 -17.20 -7.51 0.35
N THR A 134 -18.07 -6.94 1.19
CA THR A 134 -18.66 -5.63 0.94
C THR A 134 -17.64 -4.51 1.10
N ALA A 135 -16.72 -4.60 2.06
CA ALA A 135 -15.63 -3.64 2.19
C ALA A 135 -14.77 -3.58 0.92
N VAL A 136 -14.40 -4.74 0.35
CA VAL A 136 -13.63 -4.80 -0.90
C VAL A 136 -14.41 -4.25 -2.09
N MET A 137 -15.71 -4.52 -2.19
CA MET A 137 -16.56 -3.98 -3.27
C MET A 137 -16.63 -2.45 -3.21
N VAL A 138 -16.92 -1.88 -2.03
CA VAL A 138 -16.97 -0.43 -1.81
C VAL A 138 -15.62 0.20 -2.09
N SER A 139 -14.53 -0.43 -1.60
CA SER A 139 -13.17 0.01 -1.86
C SER A 139 -12.89 0.06 -3.36
N ALA A 140 -13.03 -1.07 -4.07
CA ALA A 140 -12.65 -1.19 -5.48
C ALA A 140 -13.38 -0.16 -6.36
N HIS A 141 -14.65 0.11 -6.06
CA HIS A 141 -15.44 1.11 -6.77
C HIS A 141 -14.83 2.52 -6.65
N GLN A 142 -14.50 2.99 -5.45
CA GLN A 142 -14.12 4.39 -5.23
C GLN A 142 -12.64 4.68 -5.04
N SER A 143 -11.85 3.70 -4.60
CA SER A 143 -10.41 3.87 -4.35
C SER A 143 -9.58 3.74 -5.63
N ILE A 144 -10.01 2.88 -6.57
CA ILE A 144 -9.30 2.61 -7.81
C ILE A 144 -10.17 2.74 -9.07
N GLY A 145 -11.42 2.25 -9.05
CA GLY A 145 -12.31 2.22 -10.21
C GLY A 145 -12.65 3.61 -10.73
N CYS A 146 -13.46 4.38 -9.99
CA CYS A 146 -13.84 5.74 -10.37
C CYS A 146 -12.80 6.80 -9.96
N LYS A 147 -11.83 6.44 -9.10
CA LYS A 147 -10.73 7.35 -8.69
C LYS A 147 -9.91 7.84 -9.87
N ALA A 148 -9.65 6.99 -10.86
CA ALA A 148 -8.92 7.39 -12.06
C ALA A 148 -9.61 8.55 -12.80
N VAL A 149 -10.95 8.53 -12.89
CA VAL A 149 -11.73 9.63 -13.48
C VAL A 149 -11.71 10.87 -12.60
N MET A 150 -11.82 10.72 -11.27
CA MET A 150 -11.73 11.85 -10.34
C MET A 150 -10.38 12.57 -10.44
N LEU A 151 -9.28 11.82 -10.51
CA LEU A 151 -7.92 12.36 -10.53
C LEU A 151 -7.50 12.89 -11.91
N SER A 152 -7.88 12.21 -12.98
CA SER A 152 -7.28 12.44 -14.32
C SER A 152 -8.30 12.69 -15.42
N GLY A 153 -9.60 12.72 -15.10
CA GLY A 153 -10.65 13.06 -16.04
C GLY A 153 -10.68 14.56 -16.37
N THR A 154 -10.96 14.89 -17.63
CA THR A 154 -11.30 16.27 -18.04
C THR A 154 -12.63 16.70 -17.40
N PRO A 155 -12.94 18.01 -17.33
CA PRO A 155 -14.23 18.48 -16.84
C PRO A 155 -15.43 17.81 -17.56
N GLU A 156 -15.33 17.58 -18.87
CA GLU A 156 -16.36 16.94 -19.68
C GLU A 156 -16.51 15.45 -19.33
N GLN A 157 -15.40 14.73 -19.20
CA GLN A 157 -15.40 13.34 -18.76
C GLN A 157 -16.03 13.21 -17.37
N LYS A 158 -15.64 14.09 -16.44
CA LYS A 158 -16.17 14.10 -15.07
C LYS A 158 -17.69 14.30 -15.04
N LYS A 159 -18.21 15.26 -15.83
CA LYS A 159 -19.66 15.51 -15.97
C LYS A 159 -20.43 14.32 -16.53
N ILE A 160 -19.83 13.51 -17.40
CA ILE A 160 -20.50 12.35 -18.01
C ILE A 160 -20.50 11.13 -17.07
N TRP A 161 -19.36 10.83 -16.46
CA TRP A 161 -19.14 9.58 -15.73
C TRP A 161 -19.48 9.66 -14.24
N LEU A 162 -19.02 10.71 -13.54
CA LEU A 162 -19.12 10.78 -12.08
C LEU A 162 -20.56 10.78 -11.53
N PRO A 163 -21.56 11.41 -12.17
CA PRO A 163 -22.94 11.33 -11.68
C PRO A 163 -23.50 9.90 -11.64
N LYS A 164 -23.18 9.07 -12.63
CA LYS A 164 -23.61 7.67 -12.68
C LYS A 164 -22.88 6.85 -11.63
N LEU A 165 -21.58 7.09 -11.47
CA LEU A 165 -20.74 6.43 -10.46
C LEU A 165 -21.09 6.84 -9.03
N ALA A 166 -21.78 7.96 -8.83
CA ALA A 166 -22.23 8.37 -7.50
C ALA A 166 -23.52 7.68 -7.04
N LYS A 167 -24.33 7.13 -7.96
CA LYS A 167 -25.72 6.73 -7.69
C LYS A 167 -26.17 5.40 -8.27
N GLU A 168 -25.56 4.92 -9.36
CA GLU A 168 -26.15 3.88 -10.20
C GLU A 168 -25.14 2.80 -10.60
N TRP A 169 -23.96 3.20 -11.07
CA TRP A 169 -23.00 2.29 -11.66
C TRP A 169 -21.84 1.99 -10.72
N LEU A 170 -21.61 0.69 -10.46
CA LEU A 170 -20.30 0.25 -9.99
C LEU A 170 -19.25 0.47 -11.08
N SER A 171 -17.99 0.51 -10.64
CA SER A 171 -16.83 0.60 -11.53
C SER A 171 -15.83 -0.49 -11.19
N ALA A 172 -15.08 -0.92 -12.22
CA ALA A 172 -14.01 -1.89 -12.08
C ALA A 172 -12.67 -1.31 -12.56
N PHE A 173 -11.61 -1.69 -11.87
CA PHE A 173 -10.25 -1.32 -12.23
C PHE A 173 -9.55 -2.52 -12.87
N CYS A 174 -9.22 -2.39 -14.15
CA CYS A 174 -8.72 -3.46 -14.99
C CYS A 174 -7.22 -3.28 -15.24
N LEU A 175 -6.42 -3.71 -14.27
CA LEU A 175 -4.95 -3.66 -14.31
C LEU A 175 -4.34 -5.05 -14.52
N SER A 176 -4.60 -6.00 -13.62
CA SER A 176 -3.98 -7.32 -13.64
C SER A 176 -4.37 -8.15 -14.86
N GLU A 177 -3.44 -9.00 -15.29
CA GLU A 177 -3.56 -9.88 -16.46
C GLU A 177 -3.13 -11.30 -16.06
N PRO A 178 -3.37 -12.32 -16.91
CA PRO A 178 -2.90 -13.69 -16.64
C PRO A 178 -1.40 -13.81 -16.30
N ASP A 179 -0.53 -13.02 -16.94
CA ASP A 179 0.93 -12.96 -16.71
C ASP A 179 1.42 -11.69 -16.00
N VAL A 180 0.51 -10.75 -15.67
CA VAL A 180 0.88 -9.45 -15.11
C VAL A 180 0.19 -9.23 -13.77
N GLY A 181 0.99 -9.23 -12.69
CA GLY A 181 0.56 -8.97 -11.32
C GLY A 181 1.18 -7.69 -10.75
N CYS A 182 2.19 -7.85 -9.89
CA CYS A 182 2.89 -6.72 -9.26
C CYS A 182 3.75 -5.90 -10.23
N ASP A 183 4.20 -6.49 -11.35
CA ASP A 183 4.86 -5.76 -12.44
C ASP A 183 3.82 -5.02 -13.30
N ALA A 184 3.19 -4.00 -12.73
CA ALA A 184 2.13 -3.25 -13.40
C ALA A 184 2.58 -2.58 -14.71
N GLY A 185 3.89 -2.35 -14.91
CA GLY A 185 4.44 -1.82 -16.15
C GLY A 185 4.50 -2.84 -17.29
N GLY A 186 4.47 -4.14 -16.97
CA GLY A 186 4.61 -5.26 -17.91
C GLY A 186 3.36 -5.60 -18.74
N GLN A 187 2.39 -4.70 -18.87
CA GLN A 187 1.09 -4.96 -19.52
C GLN A 187 1.24 -5.60 -20.92
N ARG A 188 0.41 -6.61 -21.20
CA ARG A 188 0.25 -7.26 -22.51
C ARG A 188 -0.96 -6.77 -23.27
N THR A 189 -2.02 -6.35 -22.58
CA THR A 189 -3.16 -5.68 -23.22
C THR A 189 -2.65 -4.45 -23.95
N THR A 190 -2.96 -4.32 -25.24
CA THR A 190 -2.49 -3.22 -26.09
C THR A 190 -3.62 -2.28 -26.47
N CYS A 191 -3.30 -1.00 -26.64
CA CYS A 191 -4.15 -0.06 -27.34
C CYS A 191 -3.36 0.61 -28.47
N VAL A 192 -3.92 0.62 -29.67
CA VAL A 192 -3.31 1.23 -30.86
C VAL A 192 -4.23 2.33 -31.36
N LYS A 193 -3.68 3.53 -31.57
CA LYS A 193 -4.45 4.65 -32.11
C LYS A 193 -4.84 4.35 -33.56
N SER A 194 -6.11 4.60 -33.91
CA SER A 194 -6.60 4.46 -35.28
C SER A 194 -5.88 5.42 -36.23
N ALA A 195 -5.88 5.10 -37.53
CA ALA A 195 -5.22 5.91 -38.55
C ALA A 195 -5.79 7.34 -38.63
N ASP A 196 -7.09 7.51 -38.39
CA ASP A 196 -7.77 8.81 -38.32
C ASP A 196 -7.57 9.52 -36.96
N GLY A 197 -7.05 8.81 -35.94
CA GLY A 197 -6.83 9.35 -34.60
C GLY A 197 -8.07 9.49 -33.74
N GLU A 198 -9.25 9.03 -34.20
CA GLU A 198 -10.54 9.23 -33.52
C GLU A 198 -10.81 8.21 -32.40
N HIS A 199 -10.13 7.06 -32.42
CA HIS A 199 -10.30 6.01 -31.42
C HIS A 199 -9.01 5.21 -31.20
N TYR A 200 -9.03 4.36 -30.18
CA TYR A 200 -8.03 3.34 -29.93
C TYR A 200 -8.64 1.96 -30.20
N ILE A 201 -7.86 1.05 -30.77
CA ILE A 201 -8.18 -0.36 -30.90
C ILE A 201 -7.54 -1.09 -29.72
N LEU A 202 -8.37 -1.60 -28.81
CA LEU A 202 -7.97 -2.27 -27.58
C LEU A 202 -8.08 -3.80 -27.73
N ASN A 203 -6.99 -4.51 -27.41
CA ASN A 203 -6.88 -5.96 -27.49
C ASN A 203 -6.16 -6.53 -26.27
N GLY A 204 -6.68 -7.60 -25.66
CA GLY A 204 -6.02 -8.26 -24.54
C GLY A 204 -6.96 -8.97 -23.59
N GLU A 205 -6.44 -9.31 -22.41
CA GLU A 205 -7.21 -9.96 -21.34
C GLU A 205 -6.87 -9.36 -19.98
N LYS A 206 -7.92 -9.08 -19.21
CA LYS A 206 -7.83 -8.64 -17.82
C LYS A 206 -8.37 -9.71 -16.89
N LYS A 207 -7.75 -9.78 -15.71
CA LYS A 207 -7.97 -10.83 -14.73
C LYS A 207 -8.19 -10.23 -13.36
N TRP A 208 -9.11 -10.85 -12.60
CA TRP A 208 -9.47 -10.46 -11.25
C TRP A 208 -10.00 -9.01 -11.12
N ALA A 209 -10.75 -8.55 -12.13
CA ALA A 209 -11.38 -7.25 -12.08
C ALA A 209 -12.56 -7.28 -11.08
N THR A 210 -12.33 -6.82 -9.85
CA THR A 210 -13.37 -6.71 -8.82
C THR A 210 -14.53 -5.87 -9.34
N SER A 211 -15.75 -6.37 -9.13
CA SER A 211 -17.00 -5.81 -9.63
C SER A 211 -17.11 -5.76 -11.16
N GLY A 212 -16.17 -6.32 -11.93
CA GLY A 212 -16.17 -6.21 -13.40
C GLY A 212 -17.44 -6.70 -14.08
N ALA A 213 -18.03 -7.77 -13.57
CA ALA A 213 -19.30 -8.28 -14.10
C ALA A 213 -20.54 -7.47 -13.66
N LEU A 214 -20.40 -6.58 -12.67
CA LEU A 214 -21.47 -5.75 -12.10
C LEU A 214 -21.33 -4.27 -12.48
N SER A 215 -20.24 -3.89 -13.17
CA SER A 215 -19.86 -2.49 -13.34
C SER A 215 -20.32 -1.92 -14.66
N GLY A 216 -20.84 -0.70 -14.62
CA GLY A 216 -21.16 0.08 -15.83
C GLY A 216 -19.94 0.77 -16.44
N MET A 217 -18.80 0.80 -15.73
CA MET A 217 -17.57 1.44 -16.21
C MET A 217 -16.32 0.64 -15.84
N PHE A 218 -15.40 0.51 -16.78
CA PHE A 218 -14.06 -0.03 -16.58
C PHE A 218 -13.00 1.05 -16.77
N THR A 219 -12.05 1.12 -15.85
CA THR A 219 -10.78 1.81 -16.06
C THR A 219 -9.75 0.76 -16.51
N VAL A 220 -9.37 0.76 -17.79
CA VAL A 220 -8.49 -0.26 -18.40
C VAL A 220 -7.09 0.31 -18.62
N MET A 221 -6.08 -0.37 -18.06
CA MET A 221 -4.68 -0.07 -18.30
C MET A 221 -4.17 -0.88 -19.49
N ALA A 222 -3.61 -0.22 -20.50
CA ALA A 222 -3.15 -0.87 -21.72
C ALA A 222 -1.82 -0.29 -22.19
N ARG A 223 -0.96 -1.15 -22.75
CA ARG A 223 0.29 -0.78 -23.38
C ARG A 223 0.04 -0.07 -24.70
N GLN A 224 0.68 1.08 -24.89
CA GLN A 224 0.65 1.89 -26.10
C GLN A 224 2.09 2.19 -26.51
N LYS A 225 2.38 2.12 -27.82
CA LYS A 225 3.59 2.70 -28.37
C LYS A 225 3.43 4.21 -28.45
N VAL A 226 4.32 4.96 -27.81
CA VAL A 226 4.30 6.43 -27.78
C VAL A 226 5.68 6.95 -28.17
N VAL A 227 5.72 7.98 -29.01
CA VAL A 227 6.98 8.64 -29.38
C VAL A 227 7.43 9.52 -28.23
N ASN A 228 8.63 9.26 -27.71
CA ASN A 228 9.25 10.08 -26.68
C ASN A 228 9.66 11.44 -27.28
N PRO A 229 9.10 12.58 -26.80
CA PRO A 229 9.39 13.89 -27.38
C PRO A 229 10.86 14.31 -27.29
N LYS A 230 11.61 13.78 -26.31
CA LYS A 230 13.02 14.13 -26.09
C LYS A 230 13.97 13.34 -26.98
N THR A 231 13.65 12.07 -27.25
CA THR A 231 14.55 11.15 -27.97
C THR A 231 14.08 10.88 -29.40
N GLY A 232 12.82 11.20 -29.73
CA GLY A 232 12.17 10.86 -30.99
C GLY A 232 11.91 9.36 -31.17
N LYS A 233 12.23 8.52 -30.17
CA LYS A 233 12.09 7.06 -30.26
C LYS A 233 10.70 6.62 -29.78
N GLU A 234 10.14 5.61 -30.45
CA GLU A 234 8.98 4.91 -29.93
C GLU A 234 9.34 4.09 -28.70
N GLU A 235 8.54 4.21 -27.66
CA GLU A 235 8.68 3.48 -26.40
C GLU A 235 7.34 2.87 -26.01
N ASP A 236 7.38 1.66 -25.44
CA ASP A 236 6.20 1.09 -24.81
C ASP A 236 5.90 1.84 -23.50
N ARG A 237 4.71 2.41 -23.44
CA ARG A 237 4.18 3.11 -22.26
C ARG A 237 2.80 2.58 -21.93
N ILE A 238 2.28 2.89 -20.75
CA ILE A 238 0.93 2.49 -20.34
C ILE A 238 -0.01 3.67 -20.47
N SER A 239 -1.18 3.48 -21.05
CA SER A 239 -2.29 4.44 -21.14
C SER A 239 -3.49 3.90 -20.37
N ALA A 240 -4.33 4.82 -19.87
CA ALA A 240 -5.55 4.50 -19.14
C ALA A 240 -6.78 4.87 -19.99
N LEU A 241 -7.68 3.93 -20.19
CA LEU A 241 -8.88 4.09 -21.03
C LEU A 241 -10.15 3.82 -20.21
N VAL A 242 -11.18 4.64 -20.38
CA VAL A 242 -12.52 4.33 -19.89
C VAL A 242 -13.24 3.45 -20.91
N CYS A 243 -13.76 2.31 -20.49
CA CYS A 243 -14.61 1.44 -21.31
C CYS A 243 -15.95 1.23 -20.61
N THR A 244 -16.99 0.91 -21.36
CA THR A 244 -18.28 0.45 -20.84
C THR A 244 -18.51 -0.99 -21.31
N PRO A 245 -19.14 -1.86 -20.50
CA PRO A 245 -19.24 -3.30 -20.78
C PRO A 245 -19.99 -3.65 -22.08
N ASP A 246 -20.82 -2.73 -22.58
CA ASP A 246 -21.61 -2.86 -23.80
C ASP A 246 -20.83 -2.58 -25.09
N MET A 247 -19.60 -2.07 -25.01
CA MET A 247 -18.78 -1.80 -26.19
C MET A 247 -18.51 -3.08 -26.98
N PRO A 248 -18.73 -3.09 -28.31
CA PRO A 248 -18.47 -4.25 -29.15
C PRO A 248 -17.02 -4.75 -29.02
N GLY A 249 -16.87 -6.06 -28.82
CA GLY A 249 -15.58 -6.72 -28.64
C GLY A 249 -15.16 -6.93 -27.17
N ILE A 250 -15.93 -6.42 -26.20
CA ILE A 250 -15.74 -6.74 -24.78
C ILE A 250 -16.52 -8.02 -24.43
N ASP A 251 -15.82 -8.97 -23.81
CA ASP A 251 -16.37 -10.27 -23.41
C ASP A 251 -16.00 -10.58 -21.95
N ILE A 252 -16.98 -10.47 -21.04
CA ILE A 252 -16.86 -10.89 -19.64
C ILE A 252 -17.15 -12.39 -19.57
N PHE A 253 -16.16 -13.21 -19.91
CA PHE A 253 -16.36 -14.66 -20.05
C PHE A 253 -16.37 -15.45 -18.74
N SER A 254 -16.02 -14.80 -17.62
CA SER A 254 -16.08 -15.38 -16.27
C SER A 254 -16.45 -14.26 -15.31
N LYS A 255 -17.63 -14.32 -14.69
CA LYS A 255 -18.08 -13.25 -13.78
C LYS A 255 -17.39 -13.26 -12.42
N ASN A 256 -16.96 -14.44 -11.97
CA ASN A 256 -16.24 -14.62 -10.71
C ASN A 256 -15.39 -15.90 -10.74
N ARG A 257 -14.75 -16.23 -9.62
CA ARG A 257 -14.14 -17.53 -9.34
C ARG A 257 -14.36 -17.90 -7.87
N SER A 258 -14.63 -19.18 -7.60
CA SER A 258 -14.67 -19.70 -6.22
C SER A 258 -13.32 -19.47 -5.54
N LYS A 259 -13.34 -18.99 -4.31
CA LYS A 259 -12.17 -18.52 -3.57
C LYS A 259 -12.34 -18.71 -2.06
N CYS A 260 -11.23 -18.60 -1.32
CA CYS A 260 -11.16 -18.88 0.11
C CYS A 260 -11.97 -17.88 0.97
N GLY A 261 -11.68 -16.58 0.82
CA GLY A 261 -12.36 -15.49 1.50
C GLY A 261 -12.89 -14.47 0.53
N ILE A 262 -13.48 -13.40 1.06
CA ILE A 262 -14.17 -12.32 0.36
C ILE A 262 -15.12 -12.88 -0.72
N ARG A 263 -15.78 -14.01 -0.41
CA ARG A 263 -16.43 -14.88 -1.39
C ARG A 263 -17.49 -14.14 -2.20
N GLY A 264 -18.19 -13.19 -1.58
CA GLY A 264 -19.19 -12.33 -2.19
C GLY A 264 -18.68 -11.43 -3.32
N THR A 265 -17.39 -11.07 -3.33
CA THR A 265 -16.83 -10.19 -4.36
C THR A 265 -16.76 -10.89 -5.71
N TRP A 266 -17.37 -10.33 -6.75
CA TRP A 266 -17.22 -10.87 -8.10
C TRP A 266 -15.94 -10.34 -8.75
N GLN A 267 -15.02 -11.26 -9.07
CA GLN A 267 -13.73 -10.94 -9.70
C GLN A 267 -13.74 -11.44 -11.14
N ALA A 268 -14.07 -10.54 -12.06
CA ALA A 268 -14.29 -10.90 -13.45
C ALA A 268 -12.99 -11.17 -14.22
N ARG A 269 -13.09 -12.00 -15.27
CA ARG A 269 -12.13 -12.05 -16.38
C ARG A 269 -12.78 -11.47 -17.61
N ILE A 270 -12.04 -10.60 -18.31
CA ILE A 270 -12.57 -9.79 -19.39
C ILE A 270 -11.60 -9.89 -20.57
N ARG A 271 -12.10 -10.22 -21.76
CA ARG A 271 -11.35 -10.15 -23.01
C ARG A 271 -11.78 -8.91 -23.79
N PHE A 272 -10.81 -8.35 -24.48
CA PHE A 272 -10.98 -7.24 -25.41
C PHE A 272 -10.51 -7.74 -26.78
N LYS A 273 -11.40 -7.70 -27.77
CA LYS A 273 -11.10 -8.04 -29.16
C LYS A 273 -11.53 -6.91 -30.07
N ASP A 274 -10.55 -6.20 -30.61
CA ASP A 274 -10.73 -5.08 -31.55
C ASP A 274 -11.74 -4.03 -31.07
N VAL A 275 -11.72 -3.75 -29.76
CA VAL A 275 -12.65 -2.80 -29.14
C VAL A 275 -12.28 -1.39 -29.56
N LYS A 276 -13.22 -0.69 -30.21
CA LYS A 276 -13.06 0.70 -30.64
C LYS A 276 -13.38 1.65 -29.48
N VAL A 277 -12.36 2.05 -28.74
CA VAL A 277 -12.49 2.97 -27.61
C VAL A 277 -12.33 4.42 -28.10
N PRO A 278 -13.34 5.30 -28.00
CA PRO A 278 -13.23 6.68 -28.47
C PRO A 278 -12.02 7.41 -27.87
N LYS A 279 -11.40 8.31 -28.62
CA LYS A 279 -10.29 9.14 -28.10
C LYS A 279 -10.70 9.92 -26.86
N PHE A 280 -11.96 10.35 -26.80
CA PHE A 280 -12.57 10.99 -25.63
C PHE A 280 -12.46 10.15 -24.35
N ASN A 281 -12.25 8.85 -24.42
CA ASN A 281 -12.18 7.97 -23.26
C ASN A 281 -10.75 7.79 -22.71
N LEU A 282 -9.73 8.39 -23.32
CA LEU A 282 -8.39 8.44 -22.74
C LEU A 282 -8.38 9.28 -21.47
N LEU A 283 -7.93 8.71 -20.35
CA LEU A 283 -7.72 9.44 -19.10
C LEU A 283 -6.31 10.02 -19.04
N GLY A 284 -6.21 11.31 -18.75
CA GLY A 284 -4.93 12.02 -18.72
C GLY A 284 -4.28 12.08 -20.10
N GLN A 285 -2.99 11.70 -20.17
CA GLN A 285 -2.18 11.78 -21.38
C GLN A 285 -1.72 10.38 -21.84
N GLU A 286 -1.50 10.23 -23.15
CA GLU A 286 -0.93 9.02 -23.74
C GLU A 286 0.39 8.65 -23.04
N GLY A 287 0.53 7.38 -22.67
CA GLY A 287 1.71 6.84 -22.00
C GLY A 287 1.86 7.22 -20.51
N ARG A 288 0.86 7.89 -19.90
CA ARG A 288 0.88 8.30 -18.48
C ARG A 288 -0.07 7.50 -17.58
N GLY A 289 -0.68 6.43 -18.10
CA GLY A 289 -1.61 5.55 -17.39
C GLY A 289 -1.00 4.83 -16.18
N LEU A 290 0.29 4.46 -16.22
CA LEU A 290 0.95 3.84 -15.06
C LEU A 290 0.98 4.79 -13.85
N ASN A 291 1.20 6.09 -14.09
CA ASN A 291 1.18 7.07 -13.00
C ASN A 291 -0.22 7.20 -12.40
N ILE A 292 -1.26 7.21 -13.25
CA ILE A 292 -2.65 7.21 -12.80
C ILE A 292 -2.94 5.96 -11.95
N ALA A 293 -2.49 4.78 -12.40
CA ALA A 293 -2.63 3.53 -11.66
C ALA A 293 -1.97 3.62 -10.26
N LEU A 294 -0.70 4.02 -10.21
CA LEU A 294 0.03 4.15 -8.95
C LEU A 294 -0.60 5.20 -8.01
N SER A 295 -1.08 6.32 -8.55
CA SER A 295 -1.81 7.33 -7.77
C SER A 295 -3.13 6.80 -7.21
N CYS A 296 -3.87 5.98 -7.96
CA CYS A 296 -5.09 5.34 -7.46
C CYS A 296 -4.77 4.34 -6.33
N LEU A 297 -3.72 3.53 -6.50
CA LEU A 297 -3.30 2.54 -5.49
C LEU A 297 -2.93 3.18 -4.14
N ASN A 298 -2.48 4.44 -4.11
CA ASN A 298 -2.27 5.16 -2.84
C ASN A 298 -3.56 5.22 -1.98
N TYR A 299 -4.73 5.39 -2.61
CA TYR A 299 -6.02 5.37 -1.91
C TYR A 299 -6.46 3.94 -1.60
N GLY A 300 -6.26 3.01 -2.54
CA GLY A 300 -6.57 1.58 -2.38
C GLY A 300 -5.88 0.97 -1.16
N ARG A 301 -4.58 1.24 -0.99
CA ARG A 301 -3.76 0.86 0.16
C ARG A 301 -4.34 1.28 1.51
N CYS A 302 -4.86 2.50 1.63
CA CYS A 302 -5.53 2.94 2.84
C CYS A 302 -6.84 2.18 3.07
N THR A 303 -7.69 2.05 2.05
CA THR A 303 -9.01 1.39 2.23
C THR A 303 -8.91 -0.10 2.55
N LEU A 304 -7.92 -0.80 2.00
CA LEU A 304 -7.58 -2.16 2.40
C LEU A 304 -7.18 -2.22 3.87
N SER A 305 -6.33 -1.29 4.29
CA SER A 305 -5.86 -1.18 5.67
C SER A 305 -7.00 -0.89 6.65
N ALA A 306 -7.98 -0.06 6.25
CA ALA A 306 -9.19 0.20 7.01
C ALA A 306 -10.05 -1.06 7.18
N GLY A 307 -10.33 -1.78 6.10
CA GLY A 307 -11.09 -3.04 6.18
C GLY A 307 -10.41 -4.08 7.07
N MET A 308 -9.08 -4.21 6.96
CA MET A 308 -8.28 -5.09 7.81
C MET A 308 -8.31 -4.68 9.29
N LEU A 309 -8.20 -3.38 9.58
CA LEU A 309 -8.30 -2.85 10.95
C LEU A 309 -9.67 -3.14 11.56
N GLY A 310 -10.75 -2.93 10.79
CA GLY A 310 -12.11 -3.25 11.23
C GLY A 310 -12.25 -4.71 11.64
N GLY A 311 -11.84 -5.64 10.77
CA GLY A 311 -11.87 -7.07 11.06
C GLY A 311 -10.99 -7.45 12.26
N ALA A 312 -9.78 -6.88 12.35
CA ALA A 312 -8.86 -7.12 13.46
C ALA A 312 -9.45 -6.67 14.81
N ARG A 313 -10.12 -5.51 14.87
CA ARG A 313 -10.80 -5.03 16.09
C ARG A 313 -11.93 -5.97 16.51
N THR A 314 -12.76 -6.41 15.57
CA THR A 314 -13.84 -7.39 15.85
C THR A 314 -13.26 -8.66 16.47
N VAL A 315 -12.19 -9.22 15.88
CA VAL A 315 -11.56 -10.44 16.37
C VAL A 315 -10.89 -10.22 17.73
N ARG A 316 -10.17 -9.11 17.92
CA ARG A 316 -9.58 -8.73 19.22
C ARG A 316 -10.65 -8.69 20.31
N ASP A 317 -11.78 -8.04 20.06
CA ASP A 317 -12.83 -7.85 21.06
C ASP A 317 -13.56 -9.16 21.37
N ALA A 318 -13.85 -9.96 20.33
CA ALA A 318 -14.41 -11.30 20.49
C ALA A 318 -13.48 -12.23 21.30
N ALA A 319 -12.20 -12.29 20.95
CA ALA A 319 -11.21 -13.10 21.65
C ALA A 319 -10.96 -12.63 23.09
N THR A 320 -10.95 -11.31 23.32
CA THR A 320 -10.83 -10.73 24.66
C THR A 320 -12.02 -11.13 25.52
N LYS A 321 -13.24 -11.01 25.00
CA LYS A 321 -14.44 -11.44 25.72
C LYS A 321 -14.42 -12.94 25.99
N TRP A 322 -14.09 -13.75 24.99
CA TRP A 322 -13.96 -15.20 25.10
C TRP A 322 -12.96 -15.61 26.17
N SER A 323 -11.80 -14.95 26.24
CA SER A 323 -10.76 -15.27 27.22
C SER A 323 -11.25 -15.14 28.67
N ARG A 324 -12.20 -14.23 28.92
CA ARG A 324 -12.77 -14.01 30.26
C ARG A 324 -13.91 -14.97 30.59
N THR A 325 -14.61 -15.48 29.58
CA THR A 325 -15.80 -16.33 29.76
C THR A 325 -15.50 -17.82 29.59
N ARG A 326 -14.38 -18.17 28.95
CA ARG A 326 -13.94 -19.56 28.80
C ARG A 326 -13.05 -19.96 29.97
N PHE A 327 -13.41 -21.06 30.64
CA PHE A 327 -12.65 -21.63 31.75
C PHE A 327 -11.92 -22.89 31.30
N GLN A 328 -10.65 -23.00 31.67
CA GLN A 328 -9.83 -24.24 31.61
C GLN A 328 -8.90 -24.25 32.81
N PHE A 329 -8.60 -25.44 33.34
CA PHE A 329 -7.85 -25.59 34.59
C PHE A 329 -8.44 -24.69 35.70
N GLU A 330 -9.77 -24.74 35.84
CA GLU A 330 -10.56 -24.11 36.92
C GLU A 330 -10.54 -22.57 36.98
N ARG A 331 -10.04 -21.88 35.96
CA ARG A 331 -10.05 -20.42 35.90
C ARG A 331 -10.23 -19.88 34.48
N PRO A 332 -10.59 -18.59 34.31
CA PRO A 332 -10.66 -17.96 32.99
C PRO A 332 -9.35 -18.08 32.22
N LEU A 333 -9.43 -18.18 30.89
CA LEU A 333 -8.24 -18.13 30.03
C LEU A 333 -7.46 -16.81 30.21
N SER A 334 -8.13 -15.71 30.54
CA SER A 334 -7.51 -14.41 30.79
C SER A 334 -6.52 -14.39 31.97
N ASP A 335 -6.50 -15.42 32.81
CA ASP A 335 -5.60 -15.51 33.97
C ASP A 335 -4.24 -16.15 33.62
N PHE A 336 -4.09 -16.70 32.41
CA PHE A 336 -2.82 -17.26 31.95
C PHE A 336 -2.00 -16.19 31.23
N GLU A 337 -0.75 -16.03 31.64
CA GLU A 337 0.17 -15.01 31.10
C GLU A 337 0.35 -15.09 29.58
N LEU A 338 0.39 -16.29 29.00
CA LEU A 338 0.49 -16.46 27.54
C LEU A 338 -0.76 -15.93 26.80
N VAL A 339 -1.94 -15.99 27.42
CA VAL A 339 -3.15 -15.39 26.87
C VAL A 339 -3.10 -13.88 27.04
N GLN A 340 -2.69 -13.38 28.21
CA GLN A 340 -2.51 -11.94 28.47
C GLN A 340 -1.53 -11.31 27.48
N ALA A 341 -0.43 -11.99 27.16
CA ALA A 341 0.54 -11.54 26.16
C ALA A 341 -0.11 -11.36 24.78
N ARG A 342 -0.96 -12.30 24.34
CA ARG A 342 -1.69 -12.17 23.08
C ARG A 342 -2.73 -11.04 23.13
N LEU A 343 -3.48 -10.90 24.23
CA LEU A 343 -4.43 -9.81 24.41
C LEU A 343 -3.74 -8.43 24.33
N ALA A 344 -2.62 -8.27 25.03
CA ALA A 344 -1.82 -7.05 25.02
C ALA A 344 -1.28 -6.74 23.62
N ASN A 345 -0.73 -7.75 22.93
CA ASN A 345 -0.23 -7.61 21.56
C ASN A 345 -1.35 -7.22 20.60
N MET A 346 -2.51 -7.89 20.65
CA MET A 346 -3.63 -7.57 19.77
C MET A 346 -4.13 -6.13 19.97
N ALA A 347 -4.23 -5.67 21.22
CA ALA A 347 -4.61 -4.30 21.53
C ALA A 347 -3.60 -3.29 21.01
N ALA A 348 -2.30 -3.50 21.27
CA ALA A 348 -1.20 -2.66 20.81
C ALA A 348 -1.15 -2.55 19.29
N LEU A 349 -1.25 -3.68 18.58
CA LEU A 349 -1.24 -3.73 17.13
C LEU A 349 -2.46 -3.00 16.54
N CYS A 350 -3.67 -3.19 17.08
CA CYS A 350 -4.85 -2.46 16.60
C CYS A 350 -4.70 -0.94 16.79
N TYR A 351 -4.17 -0.47 17.94
CA TYR A 351 -3.97 0.95 18.19
C TYR A 351 -2.92 1.55 17.23
N ALA A 352 -1.83 0.84 16.97
CA ALA A 352 -0.81 1.27 16.03
C ALA A 352 -1.30 1.27 14.58
N MET A 353 -2.08 0.27 14.17
CA MET A 353 -2.69 0.20 12.83
C MET A 353 -3.61 1.38 12.58
N ASP A 354 -4.45 1.70 13.56
CA ASP A 354 -5.31 2.89 13.55
C ASP A 354 -4.49 4.17 13.44
N SER A 355 -3.42 4.29 14.23
CA SER A 355 -2.50 5.42 14.19
C SER A 355 -1.87 5.61 12.82
N VAL A 356 -1.39 4.54 12.18
CA VAL A 356 -0.77 4.59 10.86
C VAL A 356 -1.79 4.90 9.77
N LEU A 357 -2.96 4.24 9.80
CA LEU A 357 -4.02 4.45 8.83
C LEU A 357 -4.46 5.90 8.82
N TYR A 358 -4.89 6.45 9.95
CA TYR A 358 -5.48 7.78 10.00
C TYR A 358 -4.45 8.92 9.90
N MET A 359 -3.17 8.65 10.17
CA MET A 359 -2.08 9.55 9.80
C MET A 359 -1.99 9.65 8.28
N THR A 360 -1.99 8.50 7.60
CA THR A 360 -1.83 8.40 6.15
C THR A 360 -3.04 8.99 5.41
N THR A 361 -4.26 8.77 5.89
CA THR A 361 -5.45 9.42 5.30
C THR A 361 -5.44 10.92 5.52
N GLY A 362 -4.99 11.38 6.69
CA GLY A 362 -4.80 12.81 6.95
C GLY A 362 -3.77 13.46 6.03
N MET A 363 -2.67 12.78 5.72
CA MET A 363 -1.69 13.22 4.71
C MET A 363 -2.31 13.32 3.30
N LEU A 364 -3.19 12.37 2.92
CA LEU A 364 -3.92 12.44 1.65
C LEU A 364 -4.91 13.61 1.59
N ASP A 365 -5.62 13.87 2.68
CA ASP A 365 -6.58 14.98 2.79
C ASP A 365 -5.89 16.35 2.77
N ARG A 366 -4.65 16.44 3.25
CA ARG A 366 -3.80 17.64 3.11
C ARG A 366 -3.15 17.81 1.74
N HIS A 367 -3.25 16.80 0.87
CA HIS A 367 -2.60 16.76 -0.43
C HIS A 367 -1.07 16.80 -0.36
N ASP A 368 -0.47 16.12 0.62
CA ASP A 368 0.99 15.99 0.72
C ASP A 368 1.56 15.35 -0.56
N GLU A 369 2.58 15.97 -1.18
CA GLU A 369 3.06 15.61 -2.53
C GLU A 369 3.81 14.27 -2.60
N ASP A 370 4.49 13.87 -1.52
CA ASP A 370 5.39 12.71 -1.48
C ASP A 370 4.94 11.67 -0.44
N ILE A 371 3.88 10.93 -0.77
CA ILE A 371 3.18 10.02 0.15
C ILE A 371 3.21 8.54 -0.26
N MET A 372 3.85 8.20 -1.39
CA MET A 372 3.81 6.83 -1.92
C MET A 372 4.47 5.81 -0.98
N VAL A 373 5.48 6.22 -0.22
CA VAL A 373 6.18 5.33 0.71
C VAL A 373 5.35 5.12 1.98
N GLU A 374 4.75 6.17 2.50
CA GLU A 374 3.83 6.20 3.65
C GLU A 374 2.62 5.29 3.40
N THR A 375 1.99 5.40 2.22
CA THR A 375 0.86 4.53 1.85
C THR A 375 1.28 3.07 1.65
N ALA A 376 2.48 2.80 1.13
CA ALA A 376 3.02 1.44 1.05
C ALA A 376 3.27 0.84 2.44
N ILE A 377 3.85 1.62 3.37
CA ILE A 377 4.02 1.22 4.76
C ILE A 377 2.67 0.98 5.43
N CYS A 378 1.69 1.86 5.22
CA CYS A 378 0.33 1.71 5.75
C CYS A 378 -0.26 0.34 5.35
N LYS A 379 -0.18 -0.01 4.06
CA LYS A 379 -0.64 -1.30 3.55
C LYS A 379 0.09 -2.48 4.17
N VAL A 380 1.42 -2.47 4.17
CA VAL A 380 2.23 -3.57 4.71
C VAL A 380 1.95 -3.76 6.19
N PHE A 381 2.04 -2.67 6.96
CA PHE A 381 1.85 -2.69 8.40
C PHE A 381 0.46 -3.16 8.78
N CYS A 382 -0.59 -2.58 8.19
CA CYS A 382 -1.96 -2.94 8.56
C CYS A 382 -2.34 -4.34 8.12
N SER A 383 -1.93 -4.79 6.93
CA SER A 383 -2.21 -6.16 6.48
C SER A 383 -1.49 -7.22 7.32
N GLU A 384 -0.20 -7.01 7.62
CA GLU A 384 0.63 -7.94 8.41
C GLU A 384 0.20 -7.97 9.88
N MET A 385 0.08 -6.81 10.53
CA MET A 385 -0.30 -6.74 11.94
C MET A 385 -1.74 -7.15 12.14
N GLY A 386 -2.63 -6.79 11.22
CA GLY A 386 -4.02 -7.23 11.24
C GLY A 386 -4.14 -8.75 11.11
N TRP A 387 -3.38 -9.37 10.20
CA TRP A 387 -3.35 -10.83 10.07
C TRP A 387 -2.90 -11.51 11.38
N ARG A 388 -1.87 -10.97 12.05
CA ARG A 388 -1.41 -11.47 13.35
C ARG A 388 -2.49 -11.35 14.42
N VAL A 389 -3.19 -10.22 14.48
CA VAL A 389 -4.32 -10.02 15.42
C VAL A 389 -5.40 -11.08 15.18
N VAL A 390 -5.80 -11.26 13.92
CA VAL A 390 -6.85 -12.22 13.58
C VAL A 390 -6.43 -13.65 13.93
N ASN A 391 -5.20 -14.04 13.56
CA ASN A 391 -4.66 -15.36 13.89
C ASN A 391 -4.59 -15.61 15.41
N ASP A 392 -4.13 -14.62 16.18
CA ASP A 392 -4.04 -14.73 17.64
C ASP A 392 -5.42 -14.81 18.29
N GLY A 393 -6.42 -14.11 17.75
CA GLY A 393 -7.79 -14.23 18.20
C GLY A 393 -8.35 -15.63 17.99
N LEU A 394 -8.15 -16.22 16.80
CA LEU A 394 -8.51 -17.63 16.55
C LEU A 394 -7.82 -18.57 17.53
N GLN A 395 -6.52 -18.34 17.80
CA GLN A 395 -5.75 -19.16 18.72
C GLN A 395 -6.29 -19.12 20.16
N ILE A 396 -6.75 -17.95 20.64
CA ILE A 396 -7.38 -17.78 21.96
C ILE A 396 -8.75 -18.48 22.00
N MET A 397 -9.51 -18.39 20.91
CA MET A 397 -10.84 -18.99 20.80
C MET A 397 -10.79 -20.51 20.61
N GLY A 398 -9.65 -21.05 20.17
CA GLY A 398 -9.43 -22.48 19.98
C GLY A 398 -10.31 -23.04 18.87
N GLY A 399 -10.84 -24.25 19.06
CA GLY A 399 -11.70 -24.90 18.07
C GLY A 399 -12.94 -24.08 17.71
N GLU A 400 -13.47 -23.27 18.64
CA GLU A 400 -14.65 -22.45 18.40
C GLU A 400 -14.39 -21.33 17.39
N GLY A 401 -13.17 -20.76 17.39
CA GLY A 401 -12.77 -19.74 16.42
C GLY A 401 -12.70 -20.26 14.97
N TYR A 402 -12.77 -21.59 14.78
CA TYR A 402 -12.78 -22.25 13.48
C TYR A 402 -14.20 -22.60 12.99
N MET A 403 -15.22 -22.48 13.84
CA MET A 403 -16.60 -22.80 13.51
C MET A 403 -17.25 -21.65 12.76
N THR A 404 -18.01 -21.96 11.70
CA THR A 404 -18.64 -20.98 10.81
C THR A 404 -19.67 -20.10 11.50
N GLU A 405 -20.30 -20.62 12.56
CA GLU A 405 -21.32 -19.97 13.38
C GLU A 405 -20.75 -18.79 14.18
N ASN A 406 -19.45 -18.77 14.44
CA ASN A 406 -18.79 -17.70 15.20
C ASN A 406 -18.45 -16.47 14.33
N GLU A 407 -18.48 -16.62 13.00
CA GLU A 407 -18.14 -15.58 12.00
C GLU A 407 -16.68 -15.05 12.03
N VAL A 408 -15.93 -15.26 13.12
CA VAL A 408 -14.50 -14.94 13.23
C VAL A 408 -13.66 -15.70 12.19
N GLU A 409 -14.02 -16.95 11.89
CA GLU A 409 -13.36 -17.74 10.84
C GLU A 409 -13.48 -17.07 9.46
N ARG A 410 -14.62 -16.40 9.19
CA ARG A 410 -14.83 -15.66 7.94
C ARG A 410 -13.88 -14.47 7.87
N ILE A 411 -13.73 -13.71 8.96
CA ILE A 411 -12.74 -12.61 9.02
C ILE A 411 -11.32 -13.16 8.78
N PHE A 412 -10.98 -14.34 9.32
CA PHE A 412 -9.72 -15.01 9.02
C PHE A 412 -9.57 -15.31 7.52
N ARG A 413 -10.54 -15.96 6.87
CA ARG A 413 -10.47 -16.23 5.43
C ARG A 413 -10.36 -14.94 4.60
N ASP A 414 -11.16 -13.93 4.95
CA ASP A 414 -11.21 -12.63 4.27
C ASP A 414 -9.89 -11.85 4.44
N SER A 415 -9.22 -11.99 5.58
CA SER A 415 -7.98 -11.25 5.89
C SER A 415 -6.79 -11.72 5.08
N ARG A 416 -6.74 -13.00 4.68
CA ARG A 416 -5.52 -13.58 4.08
C ARG A 416 -5.11 -12.88 2.78
N ILE A 417 -6.08 -12.44 1.99
CA ILE A 417 -5.80 -11.81 0.69
C ILE A 417 -5.17 -10.41 0.83
N ASN A 418 -5.35 -9.75 1.98
CA ASN A 418 -4.84 -8.39 2.24
C ASN A 418 -3.30 -8.32 2.21
N LEU A 419 -2.62 -9.43 2.49
CA LEU A 419 -1.16 -9.53 2.36
C LEU A 419 -0.69 -9.50 0.89
N VAL A 420 -1.58 -9.75 -0.07
CA VAL A 420 -1.25 -9.99 -1.49
C VAL A 420 -1.70 -8.86 -2.41
N VAL A 421 -2.94 -8.38 -2.29
CA VAL A 421 -3.51 -7.36 -3.18
C VAL A 421 -3.02 -5.95 -2.82
N GLU A 422 -3.29 -4.96 -3.67
CA GLU A 422 -2.73 -3.59 -3.54
C GLU A 422 -1.19 -3.53 -3.50
N GLY A 423 -0.56 -4.57 -4.08
CA GLY A 423 0.87 -4.84 -4.03
C GLY A 423 1.22 -5.83 -2.93
N ALA A 424 1.79 -6.99 -3.27
CA ALA A 424 2.21 -7.99 -2.30
C ALA A 424 3.20 -7.41 -1.29
N ASN A 425 3.14 -7.84 -0.03
CA ASN A 425 3.95 -7.24 1.03
C ASN A 425 5.45 -7.29 0.72
N GLU A 426 5.95 -8.34 0.08
CA GLU A 426 7.35 -8.46 -0.34
C GLU A 426 7.73 -7.38 -1.36
N VAL A 427 6.88 -7.13 -2.34
CA VAL A 427 7.09 -6.07 -3.35
C VAL A 427 7.01 -4.69 -2.69
N MET A 428 6.11 -4.51 -1.72
CA MET A 428 5.99 -3.26 -0.99
C MET A 428 7.19 -3.01 -0.08
N LEU A 429 7.78 -4.04 0.55
CA LEU A 429 9.03 -3.90 1.30
C LEU A 429 10.19 -3.50 0.38
N SER A 430 10.34 -4.15 -0.77
CA SER A 430 11.32 -3.72 -1.79
C SER A 430 11.05 -2.29 -2.27
N PHE A 431 9.79 -1.90 -2.45
CA PHE A 431 9.40 -0.55 -2.82
C PHE A 431 9.76 0.48 -1.73
N VAL A 432 9.49 0.17 -0.45
CA VAL A 432 9.82 1.03 0.69
C VAL A 432 11.32 1.22 0.81
N TRP A 433 12.10 0.13 0.70
CA TRP A 433 13.56 0.22 0.67
C TRP A 433 14.04 1.07 -0.51
N ALA A 434 13.58 0.75 -1.73
CA ALA A 434 14.02 1.41 -2.95
C ALA A 434 13.63 2.89 -2.96
N TYR A 435 12.35 3.22 -2.85
CA TYR A 435 11.89 4.61 -2.94
C TYR A 435 12.17 5.42 -1.67
N GLY A 436 12.23 4.78 -0.51
CA GLY A 436 12.60 5.40 0.76
C GLY A 436 14.07 5.80 0.80
N GLY A 437 14.95 4.88 0.39
CA GLY A 437 16.40 5.02 0.50
C GLY A 437 17.12 5.50 -0.76
N LYS A 438 16.48 5.48 -1.94
CA LYS A 438 17.12 5.81 -3.24
C LYS A 438 17.86 7.13 -3.24
N LYS A 439 17.28 8.20 -2.69
CA LYS A 439 17.94 9.52 -2.68
C LYS A 439 19.19 9.55 -1.82
N LEU A 440 19.18 8.85 -0.69
CA LEU A 440 20.37 8.69 0.13
C LEU A 440 21.41 7.84 -0.59
N LEU A 441 21.00 6.74 -1.22
CA LEU A 441 21.89 5.86 -1.98
C LEU A 441 22.53 6.58 -3.16
N GLU A 442 21.77 7.35 -3.94
CA GLU A 442 22.27 8.21 -5.02
C GLU A 442 23.31 9.21 -4.51
N SER A 443 23.05 9.86 -3.37
CA SER A 443 23.99 10.79 -2.72
C SER A 443 25.27 10.07 -2.26
N MET A 444 25.15 8.89 -1.66
CA MET A 444 26.30 8.06 -1.24
C MET A 444 27.16 7.63 -2.44
N LEU A 445 26.53 7.16 -3.52
CA LEU A 445 27.21 6.78 -4.75
C LEU A 445 27.86 7.99 -5.43
N GLY A 446 27.20 9.16 -5.41
CA GLY A 446 27.76 10.42 -5.90
C GLY A 446 29.04 10.78 -5.16
N VAL A 447 29.03 10.72 -3.82
CA VAL A 447 30.23 10.96 -3.00
C VAL A 447 31.32 9.92 -3.30
N GLN A 448 30.98 8.63 -3.36
CA GLN A 448 31.93 7.56 -3.67
C GLN A 448 32.56 7.75 -5.05
N ASN A 449 31.79 8.13 -6.06
CA ASN A 449 32.29 8.41 -7.42
C ASN A 449 33.10 9.71 -7.48
N ALA A 450 32.86 10.68 -6.59
CA ALA A 450 33.59 11.94 -6.56
C ALA A 450 34.95 11.81 -5.87
N VAL A 451 35.03 11.11 -4.74
CA VAL A 451 36.23 11.09 -3.87
C VAL A 451 36.81 9.69 -3.63
N GLY A 452 36.08 8.64 -4.01
CA GLY A 452 36.54 7.25 -3.92
C GLY A 452 37.37 6.84 -5.14
N TRP A 453 38.03 5.69 -5.01
CA TRP A 453 38.84 5.10 -6.08
C TRP A 453 37.97 4.36 -7.10
N SER A 454 38.14 4.66 -8.39
CA SER A 454 37.46 3.96 -9.49
C SER A 454 38.37 2.87 -10.08
N LYS A 455 37.83 1.67 -10.30
CA LYS A 455 38.55 0.55 -10.93
C LYS A 455 38.68 0.72 -12.45
N ASP A 456 37.83 1.55 -13.05
CA ASP A 456 37.76 1.75 -14.50
C ASP A 456 38.64 2.91 -14.99
N GLU A 457 39.28 3.64 -14.06
CA GLU A 457 40.17 4.77 -14.35
C GLU A 457 41.64 4.43 -14.06
N GLY A 458 42.55 4.98 -14.88
CA GLY A 458 44.00 4.89 -14.62
C GLY A 458 44.42 5.66 -13.35
N LEU A 459 45.54 5.29 -12.75
CA LEU A 459 46.04 5.85 -11.48
C LEU A 459 46.14 7.39 -11.48
N GLY A 460 46.65 7.99 -12.55
CA GLY A 460 46.76 9.45 -12.68
C GLY A 460 45.40 10.15 -12.82
N ALA A 461 44.44 9.52 -13.52
CA ALA A 461 43.08 10.04 -13.66
C ALA A 461 42.33 10.01 -12.32
N ASN A 462 42.46 8.91 -11.57
CA ASN A 462 41.92 8.80 -10.22
C ASN A 462 42.45 9.90 -9.29
N LEU A 463 43.78 10.08 -9.21
CA LEU A 463 44.40 11.10 -8.35
C LEU A 463 43.97 12.52 -8.74
N ALA A 464 43.92 12.83 -10.04
CA ALA A 464 43.52 14.14 -10.52
C ALA A 464 42.03 14.45 -10.25
N ARG A 465 41.13 13.46 -10.42
CA ARG A 465 39.71 13.59 -10.10
C ARG A 465 39.50 13.81 -8.60
N ILE A 466 40.11 12.97 -7.77
CA ILE A 466 40.02 13.08 -6.30
C ILE A 466 40.56 14.44 -5.83
N ALA A 467 41.74 14.85 -6.28
CA ALA A 467 42.32 16.14 -5.90
C ALA A 467 41.43 17.33 -6.28
N ARG A 468 40.83 17.30 -7.49
CA ARG A 468 39.91 18.34 -7.96
C ARG A 468 38.59 18.37 -7.17
N ASN A 469 38.05 17.22 -6.83
CA ASN A 469 36.78 17.14 -6.11
C ASN A 469 36.96 17.43 -4.61
N MET A 470 38.15 17.17 -4.04
CA MET A 470 38.48 17.56 -2.67
C MET A 470 38.63 19.07 -2.49
N THR A 471 38.87 19.84 -3.56
CA THR A 471 38.86 21.32 -3.49
C THR A 471 37.47 21.93 -3.74
N ASN A 472 36.46 21.13 -4.09
CA ASN A 472 35.09 21.60 -4.28
C ASN A 472 34.33 21.67 -2.93
N PRO A 473 33.94 22.88 -2.46
CA PRO A 473 33.30 23.03 -1.15
C PRO A 473 31.97 22.28 -1.02
N THR A 474 31.24 22.15 -2.11
CA THR A 474 29.91 21.52 -2.13
C THR A 474 30.03 19.99 -2.01
N ILE A 475 30.98 19.40 -2.73
CA ILE A 475 31.27 17.95 -2.63
C ILE A 475 31.80 17.64 -1.22
N MET A 476 32.73 18.45 -0.70
CA MET A 476 33.29 18.20 0.63
C MET A 476 32.26 18.36 1.75
N ARG A 477 31.29 19.26 1.62
CA ARG A 477 30.17 19.40 2.57
C ARG A 477 29.29 18.14 2.65
N ALA A 478 29.15 17.40 1.55
CA ALA A 478 28.44 16.11 1.54
C ALA A 478 29.35 14.94 1.94
N ALA A 479 30.60 14.94 1.47
CA ALA A 479 31.55 13.84 1.64
C ALA A 479 32.12 13.72 3.05
N ILE A 480 32.45 14.85 3.72
CA ILE A 480 33.08 14.83 5.05
C ILE A 480 32.16 14.17 6.09
N PRO A 481 30.88 14.59 6.27
CA PRO A 481 30.01 13.96 7.26
C PRO A 481 29.79 12.48 6.98
N LEU A 482 29.58 12.12 5.70
CA LEU A 482 29.37 10.72 5.31
C LEU A 482 30.62 9.87 5.57
N GLY A 483 31.81 10.38 5.26
CA GLY A 483 33.08 9.71 5.51
C GLY A 483 33.35 9.50 7.00
N ILE A 484 33.08 10.52 7.82
CA ILE A 484 33.17 10.45 9.27
C ILE A 484 32.19 9.40 9.84
N GLU A 485 30.95 9.36 9.36
CA GLU A 485 29.95 8.38 9.80
C GLU A 485 30.29 6.93 9.37
N LEU A 486 30.79 6.75 8.16
CA LEU A 486 31.05 5.43 7.59
C LEU A 486 32.37 4.79 8.07
N PHE A 487 33.43 5.60 8.21
CA PHE A 487 34.79 5.12 8.47
C PHE A 487 35.30 5.42 9.87
N LEU A 488 34.88 6.51 10.50
CA LEU A 488 35.26 6.85 11.89
C LEU A 488 34.19 6.45 12.91
N GLY A 489 33.05 5.91 12.45
CA GLY A 489 31.97 5.40 13.30
C GLY A 489 31.17 6.46 14.06
N VAL A 490 31.48 7.75 13.85
CA VAL A 490 30.80 8.87 14.51
C VAL A 490 29.34 8.89 14.09
N ARG A 491 28.43 9.00 15.06
CA ARG A 491 27.00 9.08 14.78
C ARG A 491 26.57 10.51 14.49
N ARG A 492 25.57 10.67 13.62
CA ARG A 492 24.90 11.97 13.42
C ARG A 492 24.27 12.47 14.73
N GLY A 493 24.01 13.78 14.82
CA GLY A 493 23.19 14.33 15.89
C GLY A 493 21.81 13.65 15.93
N VAL A 494 21.30 13.41 17.14
CA VAL A 494 19.96 12.83 17.34
C VAL A 494 18.92 13.87 16.87
N PRO A 495 17.94 13.50 16.03
CA PRO A 495 16.83 14.40 15.70
C PRO A 495 16.01 14.73 16.96
N VAL A 496 15.17 15.75 16.90
CA VAL A 496 14.37 16.18 18.06
C VAL A 496 12.92 16.39 17.64
N ILE A 497 11.99 15.81 18.40
CA ILE A 497 10.56 16.12 18.32
C ILE A 497 10.25 17.11 19.43
N ARG A 498 9.74 18.30 19.07
CA ARG A 498 9.41 19.37 20.03
C ARG A 498 7.92 19.48 20.30
N LYS A 499 7.09 19.02 19.37
CA LYS A 499 5.63 19.19 19.41
C LYS A 499 4.87 18.15 20.25
N VAL A 500 5.57 17.36 21.07
CA VAL A 500 4.99 16.34 21.94
C VAL A 500 4.93 16.82 23.39
N GLY A 501 3.90 16.43 24.12
CA GLY A 501 3.75 16.73 25.55
C GLY A 501 4.81 16.06 26.42
N ASP A 502 5.04 16.64 27.60
CA ASP A 502 6.13 16.26 28.50
C ASP A 502 6.07 14.79 28.96
N SER A 503 4.87 14.26 29.14
CA SER A 503 4.64 12.86 29.57
C SER A 503 5.12 11.82 28.54
N LEU A 504 5.28 12.20 27.28
CA LEU A 504 5.72 11.33 26.19
C LEU A 504 7.15 11.65 25.71
N ARG A 505 7.85 12.56 26.38
CA ARG A 505 9.20 12.99 25.98
C ARG A 505 10.20 11.83 25.94
N GLY A 506 10.13 10.93 26.93
CA GLY A 506 10.99 9.73 26.95
C GLY A 506 10.78 8.83 25.73
N GLU A 507 9.52 8.63 25.31
CA GLU A 507 9.19 7.84 24.13
C GLU A 507 9.61 8.53 22.83
N ALA A 508 9.50 9.86 22.77
CA ALA A 508 9.98 10.65 21.66
C ALA A 508 11.52 10.59 21.53
N GLU A 509 12.25 10.62 22.64
CA GLU A 509 13.71 10.49 22.66
C GLU A 509 14.16 9.11 22.20
N ARG A 510 13.50 8.03 22.65
CA ARG A 510 13.73 6.65 22.17
C ARG A 510 13.55 6.54 20.67
N LEU A 511 12.44 7.06 20.13
CA LEU A 511 12.19 7.10 18.68
C LEU A 511 13.29 7.87 17.95
N CYS A 512 13.67 9.04 18.44
CA CYS A 512 14.73 9.84 17.80
C CYS A 512 16.08 9.10 17.77
N GLN A 513 16.43 8.38 18.84
CA GLN A 513 17.62 7.53 18.88
C GLN A 513 17.53 6.38 17.87
N ALA A 514 16.38 5.72 17.78
CA ALA A 514 16.15 4.65 16.82
C ALA A 514 16.25 5.13 15.36
N VAL A 515 15.76 6.34 15.04
CA VAL A 515 15.90 6.96 13.71
C VAL A 515 17.36 7.24 13.36
N ARG A 516 18.14 7.77 14.32
CA ARG A 516 19.58 7.97 14.12
C ARG A 516 20.29 6.65 13.84
N GLU A 517 19.99 5.61 14.62
CA GLU A 517 20.63 4.30 14.45
C GLU A 517 20.20 3.64 13.13
N PHE A 518 18.93 3.77 12.72
CA PHE A 518 18.45 3.26 11.45
C PHE A 518 19.21 3.84 10.26
N SER A 519 19.41 5.16 10.23
CA SER A 519 20.18 5.80 9.18
C SER A 519 21.63 5.30 9.15
N HIS A 520 22.24 5.10 10.31
CA HIS A 520 23.57 4.52 10.38
C HIS A 520 23.61 3.09 9.84
N GLN A 521 22.70 2.21 10.30
CA GLN A 521 22.62 0.82 9.85
C GLN A 521 22.33 0.71 8.35
N TYR A 522 21.47 1.57 7.82
CA TYR A 522 21.20 1.67 6.38
C TYR A 522 22.48 2.02 5.60
N LYS A 523 23.19 3.08 6.00
CA LYS A 523 24.44 3.51 5.34
C LYS A 523 25.53 2.42 5.43
N GLN A 524 25.69 1.78 6.58
CA GLN A 524 26.65 0.69 6.76
C GLN A 524 26.30 -0.51 5.87
N THR A 525 25.03 -0.88 5.79
CA THR A 525 24.57 -1.98 4.94
C THR A 525 24.80 -1.67 3.46
N CYS A 526 24.50 -0.45 3.01
CA CYS A 526 24.84 0.02 1.65
C CYS A 526 26.35 -0.08 1.36
N ARG A 527 27.20 0.27 2.33
CA ARG A 527 28.66 0.14 2.19
C ARG A 527 29.12 -1.31 2.11
N ILE A 528 28.55 -2.20 2.93
CA ILE A 528 28.97 -3.62 3.00
C ILE A 528 28.56 -4.37 1.74
N TYR A 529 27.34 -4.15 1.25
CA TYR A 529 26.79 -4.89 0.12
C TYR A 529 27.04 -4.22 -1.24
N GLU A 530 27.35 -2.92 -1.26
CA GLU A 530 27.59 -2.14 -2.48
C GLU A 530 26.50 -2.40 -3.54
N GLU A 531 26.89 -2.66 -4.78
CA GLU A 531 25.99 -2.97 -5.90
C GLU A 531 25.17 -4.24 -5.68
N LYS A 532 25.69 -5.21 -4.91
CA LYS A 532 24.97 -6.46 -4.62
C LYS A 532 23.69 -6.21 -3.83
N LEU A 533 23.59 -5.08 -3.13
CA LEU A 533 22.38 -4.75 -2.36
C LEU A 533 21.13 -4.71 -3.25
N VAL A 534 21.26 -4.37 -4.53
CA VAL A 534 20.14 -4.29 -5.50
C VAL A 534 19.47 -5.65 -5.72
N THR A 535 20.20 -6.75 -5.59
CA THR A 535 19.68 -8.11 -5.80
C THR A 535 19.45 -8.88 -4.49
N ARG A 536 19.92 -8.35 -3.34
CA ARG A 536 19.77 -8.97 -2.02
C ARG A 536 18.46 -8.60 -1.34
N GLN A 537 17.34 -9.09 -1.88
CA GLN A 537 15.98 -8.77 -1.40
C GLN A 537 15.76 -9.05 0.10
N ALA A 538 16.36 -10.10 0.67
CA ALA A 538 16.27 -10.38 2.10
C ALA A 538 16.84 -9.24 2.96
N VAL A 539 17.96 -8.64 2.54
CA VAL A 539 18.59 -7.50 3.22
C VAL A 539 17.75 -6.24 3.04
N GLN A 540 17.21 -6.02 1.83
CA GLN A 540 16.28 -4.91 1.56
C GLN A 540 15.06 -4.96 2.46
N ALA A 541 14.46 -6.16 2.62
CA ALA A 541 13.29 -6.38 3.46
C ALA A 541 13.55 -6.03 4.93
N ARG A 542 14.68 -6.48 5.50
CA ARG A 542 15.08 -6.15 6.89
C ARG A 542 15.15 -4.64 7.12
N LEU A 543 15.78 -3.91 6.20
CA LEU A 543 15.86 -2.44 6.27
C LEU A 543 14.49 -1.77 6.11
N ALA A 544 13.66 -2.26 5.19
CA ALA A 544 12.30 -1.75 4.98
C ALA A 544 11.41 -1.98 6.21
N GLU A 545 11.53 -3.13 6.87
CA GLU A 545 10.81 -3.43 8.11
C GLU A 545 11.18 -2.48 9.26
N CYS A 546 12.45 -2.09 9.39
CA CYS A 546 12.84 -1.04 10.34
C CYS A 546 12.11 0.28 10.03
N ALA A 547 12.05 0.70 8.76
CA ALA A 547 11.33 1.90 8.36
C ALA A 547 9.81 1.80 8.65
N VAL A 548 9.22 0.61 8.44
CA VAL A 548 7.82 0.31 8.79
C VAL A 548 7.58 0.54 10.29
N TYR A 549 8.39 -0.06 11.17
CA TYR A 549 8.25 0.11 12.61
C TYR A 549 8.49 1.54 13.09
N LEU A 550 9.50 2.23 12.54
CA LEU A 550 9.77 3.63 12.88
C LEU A 550 8.62 4.56 12.50
N HIS A 551 8.05 4.37 11.31
CA HIS A 551 6.88 5.13 10.87
C HIS A 551 5.67 4.84 11.77
N ALA A 552 5.42 3.56 12.09
CA ALA A 552 4.33 3.18 12.98
C ALA A 552 4.50 3.74 14.39
N TRP A 553 5.72 3.76 14.92
CA TRP A 553 6.04 4.39 16.21
C TRP A 553 5.74 5.89 16.15
N ALA A 554 6.23 6.60 15.14
CA ALA A 554 5.96 8.05 15.00
C ALA A 554 4.47 8.37 14.92
N CYS A 555 3.70 7.60 14.14
CA CYS A 555 2.25 7.75 14.04
C CYS A 555 1.56 7.51 15.39
N THR A 556 1.95 6.44 16.09
CA THR A 556 1.39 6.06 17.39
C THR A 556 1.70 7.09 18.46
N LEU A 557 2.92 7.62 18.48
CA LEU A 557 3.35 8.68 19.40
C LEU A 557 2.53 9.96 19.17
N SER A 558 2.36 10.36 17.91
CA SER A 558 1.59 11.53 17.54
C SER A 558 0.11 11.38 17.92
N LYS A 559 -0.48 10.21 17.67
CA LYS A 559 -1.87 9.92 18.03
C LYS A 559 -2.06 9.92 19.56
N LEU A 560 -1.17 9.25 20.30
CA LEU A 560 -1.26 9.19 21.76
C LEU A 560 -1.12 10.59 22.39
N ASP A 561 -0.26 11.45 21.85
CA ASP A 561 -0.15 12.84 22.28
C ASP A 561 -1.48 13.60 22.10
N ARG A 562 -2.12 13.45 20.94
CA ARG A 562 -3.46 14.01 20.70
C ARG A 562 -4.47 13.45 21.70
N ASP A 563 -4.51 12.14 21.88
CA ASP A 563 -5.50 11.47 22.74
C ASP A 563 -5.33 11.89 24.21
N LEU A 564 -4.09 12.06 24.70
CA LEU A 564 -3.80 12.58 26.04
C LEU A 564 -4.28 14.03 26.22
N ARG A 565 -4.11 14.88 25.21
CA ARG A 565 -4.60 16.27 25.26
C ARG A 565 -6.12 16.35 25.27
N LEU A 566 -6.81 15.42 24.59
CA LEU A 566 -8.27 15.36 24.55
C LEU A 566 -8.89 14.73 25.80
N ASN A 567 -8.17 13.80 26.45
CA ASN A 567 -8.69 12.99 27.56
C ASN A 567 -7.99 13.26 28.91
N ALA A 568 -7.41 14.45 29.09
CA ALA A 568 -6.62 14.80 30.27
C ALA A 568 -7.33 14.57 31.63
N ASP A 569 -8.67 14.55 31.63
CA ASP A 569 -9.52 14.42 32.82
C ASP A 569 -10.51 13.21 32.77
N ALA A 570 -10.41 12.33 31.77
CA ALA A 570 -11.39 11.26 31.57
C ALA A 570 -10.94 9.93 32.19
N GLY A 571 -11.64 9.47 33.23
CA GLY A 571 -11.53 8.11 33.79
C GLY A 571 -12.13 7.02 32.90
N ASP A 572 -12.01 7.16 31.58
CA ASP A 572 -12.61 6.26 30.60
C ASP A 572 -11.76 4.98 30.42
N ALA A 573 -12.43 3.83 30.46
CA ALA A 573 -11.80 2.52 30.32
C ALA A 573 -11.28 2.28 28.89
N GLU A 574 -11.92 2.87 27.87
CA GLU A 574 -11.44 2.80 26.49
C GLU A 574 -10.14 3.58 26.33
N PHE A 575 -10.08 4.82 26.83
CA PHE A 575 -8.83 5.57 26.85
C PHE A 575 -7.71 4.87 27.64
N ALA A 576 -8.02 4.27 28.80
CA ALA A 576 -7.04 3.52 29.58
C ALA A 576 -6.47 2.31 28.83
N ARG A 577 -7.32 1.54 28.13
CA ARG A 577 -6.90 0.45 27.24
C ARG A 577 -5.99 0.96 26.14
N ASP A 578 -6.39 2.03 25.47
CA ASP A 578 -5.69 2.59 24.31
C ASP A 578 -4.32 3.17 24.69
N LYS A 579 -4.23 3.87 25.83
CA LYS A 579 -2.96 4.34 26.40
C LYS A 579 -2.01 3.18 26.70
N ALA A 580 -2.50 2.12 27.37
CA ALA A 580 -1.68 0.95 27.68
C ALA A 580 -1.22 0.22 26.41
N ALA A 581 -2.11 0.09 25.43
CA ALA A 581 -1.82 -0.49 24.12
C ALA A 581 -0.74 0.29 23.36
N ALA A 582 -0.83 1.63 23.36
CA ALA A 582 0.15 2.50 22.70
C ALA A 582 1.55 2.38 23.32
N LEU A 583 1.64 2.39 24.66
CA LEU A 583 2.91 2.22 25.37
C LEU A 583 3.53 0.85 25.08
N HIS A 584 2.73 -0.22 25.14
CA HIS A 584 3.20 -1.58 24.80
C HIS A 584 3.65 -1.67 23.33
N PHE A 585 3.00 -0.94 22.42
CA PHE A 585 3.43 -0.92 21.03
C PHE A 585 4.82 -0.32 20.82
N PHE A 586 5.23 0.70 21.59
CA PHE A 586 6.58 1.25 21.49
C PHE A 586 7.64 0.18 21.77
N ASP A 587 7.42 -0.67 22.78
CA ASP A 587 8.31 -1.78 23.09
C ASP A 587 8.29 -2.90 22.03
N ILE A 588 7.12 -3.17 21.43
CA ILE A 588 7.01 -4.09 20.29
C ILE A 588 7.81 -3.57 19.09
N ALA A 589 7.66 -2.29 18.76
CA ALA A 589 8.34 -1.67 17.63
C ALA A 589 9.87 -1.64 17.84
N GLU A 590 10.33 -1.27 19.03
CA GLU A 590 11.76 -1.30 19.37
C GLU A 590 12.35 -2.70 19.27
N LYS A 591 11.68 -3.71 19.85
CA LYS A 591 12.10 -5.11 19.73
C LYS A 591 12.13 -5.57 18.27
N GLY A 592 11.15 -5.18 17.47
CA GLY A 592 11.10 -5.47 16.04
C GLY A 592 12.30 -4.90 15.29
N ILE A 593 12.61 -3.62 15.52
CA ILE A 593 13.77 -2.94 14.91
C ILE A 593 15.09 -3.63 15.33
N HIS A 594 15.26 -3.93 16.62
CA HIS A 594 16.46 -4.61 17.12
C HIS A 594 16.61 -6.03 16.55
N ALA A 595 15.50 -6.76 16.37
CA ALA A 595 15.53 -8.06 15.73
C ALA A 595 16.04 -7.96 14.27
N GLN A 596 15.60 -6.94 13.53
CA GLN A 596 16.08 -6.71 12.17
C GLN A 596 17.54 -6.29 12.11
N TYR A 597 18.02 -5.44 13.04
CA TYR A 597 19.45 -5.12 13.12
C TYR A 597 20.31 -6.34 13.42
N ARG A 598 19.88 -7.18 14.35
CA ARG A 598 20.57 -8.46 14.59
C ARG A 598 20.55 -9.31 13.32
N ALA A 599 19.41 -9.41 12.63
CA ALA A 599 19.28 -10.18 11.41
C ALA A 599 20.11 -9.63 10.21
N LEU A 600 20.55 -8.37 10.25
CA LEU A 600 21.51 -7.86 9.25
C LEU A 600 22.90 -8.52 9.40
N LEU A 601 23.25 -8.96 10.62
CA LEU A 601 24.54 -9.56 10.96
C LEU A 601 24.45 -11.09 11.11
N GLU A 602 23.46 -11.56 11.85
CA GLU A 602 23.20 -12.95 12.19
C GLU A 602 21.95 -13.43 11.43
N ASN A 603 22.16 -14.04 10.26
CA ASN A 603 21.08 -14.56 9.43
C ASN A 603 21.43 -15.89 8.78
N THR A 604 20.42 -16.45 8.12
CA THR A 604 20.48 -17.72 7.40
C THR A 604 20.53 -17.52 5.89
N ASP A 605 20.93 -16.34 5.38
CA ASP A 605 20.84 -16.07 3.93
C ASP A 605 21.70 -17.04 3.10
N ASP A 606 22.89 -17.37 3.62
CA ASP A 606 23.87 -18.23 2.95
C ASP A 606 23.42 -19.70 2.88
N THR A 607 22.56 -20.14 3.80
CA THR A 607 21.94 -21.48 3.76
C THR A 607 20.58 -21.46 3.07
N MET A 608 19.86 -20.34 3.13
CA MET A 608 18.56 -20.14 2.48
C MET A 608 18.66 -20.27 0.96
N LEU A 609 19.63 -19.60 0.32
CA LEU A 609 19.75 -19.61 -1.15
C LEU A 609 20.04 -21.01 -1.70
N PRO A 610 21.02 -21.78 -1.17
CA PRO A 610 21.23 -23.17 -1.59
C PRO A 610 20.03 -24.07 -1.27
N ALA A 611 19.36 -23.89 -0.13
CA ALA A 611 18.18 -24.68 0.21
C ALA A 611 17.04 -24.44 -0.79
N ALA A 612 16.78 -23.18 -1.15
CA ALA A 612 15.81 -22.83 -2.18
C ALA A 612 16.20 -23.41 -3.55
N ALA A 613 17.48 -23.29 -3.95
CA ALA A 613 17.96 -23.85 -5.20
C ALA A 613 17.82 -25.38 -5.25
N ALA A 614 18.13 -26.08 -4.16
CA ALA A 614 17.97 -27.53 -4.06
C ALA A 614 16.49 -27.95 -4.10
N ALA A 615 15.60 -27.20 -3.44
CA ALA A 615 14.17 -27.45 -3.48
C ALA A 615 13.60 -27.25 -4.90
N ILE A 616 14.04 -26.20 -5.61
CA ILE A 616 13.68 -25.95 -7.01
C ILE A 616 14.20 -27.08 -7.89
N ALA A 617 15.49 -27.41 -7.79
CA ALA A 617 16.10 -28.49 -8.59
C ALA A 617 15.41 -29.84 -8.36
N HIS A 618 15.00 -30.16 -7.13
CA HIS A 618 14.19 -31.34 -6.86
C HIS A 618 12.79 -31.22 -7.48
N SER A 619 12.13 -30.07 -7.35
CA SER A 619 10.82 -29.83 -7.97
C SER A 619 10.87 -30.00 -9.49
N ASP A 620 11.96 -29.60 -10.15
CA ASP A 620 12.16 -29.76 -11.60
C ASP A 620 12.28 -31.26 -12.02
N THR A 621 12.58 -32.16 -11.08
CA THR A 621 12.53 -33.62 -11.32
C THR A 621 11.12 -34.20 -11.25
N LEU A 622 10.17 -33.49 -10.64
CA LEU A 622 8.81 -33.95 -10.48
C LEU A 622 7.98 -33.57 -11.71
N PRO A 623 7.05 -34.44 -12.17
CA PRO A 623 6.25 -34.14 -13.35
C PRO A 623 5.28 -32.98 -13.08
N ASN A 624 5.29 -31.97 -13.96
CA ASN A 624 4.40 -30.80 -13.87
C ASN A 624 2.91 -31.17 -13.75
N ALA A 625 2.50 -32.31 -14.31
CA ALA A 625 1.13 -32.83 -14.24
C ALA A 625 0.63 -33.10 -12.80
N GLY A 626 1.52 -33.14 -11.81
CA GLY A 626 1.18 -33.22 -10.38
C GLY A 626 0.75 -31.89 -9.74
N PHE A 627 1.05 -30.75 -10.38
CA PHE A 627 0.97 -29.42 -9.75
C PHE A 627 0.07 -28.45 -10.52
N SER A 628 -0.52 -27.49 -9.81
CA SER A 628 -1.20 -26.36 -10.46
C SER A 628 -0.15 -25.38 -11.01
N ILE A 629 -0.05 -25.26 -12.33
CA ILE A 629 0.89 -24.35 -13.00
C ILE A 629 0.15 -23.09 -13.48
N PRO A 630 0.77 -21.90 -13.38
CA PRO A 630 0.19 -20.67 -13.92
C PRO A 630 -0.17 -20.79 -15.41
N GLU A 631 -1.36 -20.31 -15.77
CA GLU A 631 -1.92 -20.42 -17.14
C GLU A 631 -1.08 -19.72 -18.21
N SER A 632 -0.24 -18.76 -17.81
CA SER A 632 0.67 -18.03 -18.69
C SER A 632 2.13 -18.22 -18.30
N SER A 633 2.48 -19.37 -17.69
CA SER A 633 3.88 -19.68 -17.36
C SER A 633 4.75 -19.66 -18.63
N PRO A 634 5.87 -18.91 -18.66
CA PRO A 634 6.74 -18.86 -19.83
C PRO A 634 7.50 -20.17 -20.10
N VAL A 635 7.61 -21.04 -19.08
CA VAL A 635 8.42 -22.27 -19.14
C VAL A 635 7.61 -23.55 -19.05
N ALA A 636 6.36 -23.49 -18.60
CA ALA A 636 5.56 -24.69 -18.31
C ALA A 636 4.07 -24.58 -18.67
N LYS A 637 3.67 -23.58 -19.47
CA LYS A 637 2.26 -23.38 -19.87
C LYS A 637 1.67 -24.66 -20.46
N GLY A 638 0.50 -25.04 -19.93
CA GLY A 638 -0.24 -26.22 -20.40
C GLY A 638 0.29 -27.58 -19.94
N THR A 639 1.39 -27.63 -19.18
CA THR A 639 1.96 -28.90 -18.67
C THR A 639 1.52 -29.25 -17.25
N GLY A 640 0.79 -28.34 -16.59
CA GLY A 640 0.28 -28.52 -15.24
C GLY A 640 -0.89 -29.49 -15.12
N LYS A 641 -1.22 -29.84 -13.87
CA LYS A 641 -2.40 -30.62 -13.51
C LYS A 641 -3.68 -29.99 -14.03
N VAL A 642 -4.51 -30.80 -14.70
CA VAL A 642 -5.89 -30.43 -15.01
C VAL A 642 -6.69 -30.42 -13.70
N LEU A 643 -7.17 -29.23 -13.31
CA LEU A 643 -7.94 -29.07 -12.08
C LEU A 643 -9.36 -29.61 -12.28
N LYS A 644 -9.78 -30.58 -11.46
CA LYS A 644 -11.17 -31.05 -11.42
C LYS A 644 -12.03 -29.96 -10.80
N GLN A 645 -13.00 -29.46 -11.56
CA GLN A 645 -13.84 -28.32 -11.17
C GLN A 645 -15.30 -28.69 -10.93
N ASP A 646 -15.69 -29.95 -11.17
CA ASP A 646 -17.09 -30.40 -11.20
C ASP A 646 -17.85 -30.17 -9.88
N ALA A 647 -17.14 -30.27 -8.74
CA ALA A 647 -17.71 -30.03 -7.41
C ALA A 647 -17.47 -28.60 -6.87
N ILE A 648 -16.82 -27.73 -7.66
CA ILE A 648 -16.52 -26.35 -7.27
C ILE A 648 -17.52 -25.44 -7.98
N LYS A 649 -18.18 -24.55 -7.23
CA LYS A 649 -19.11 -23.55 -7.82
C LYS A 649 -18.41 -22.78 -8.95
N GLN A 650 -18.97 -22.89 -10.15
CA GLN A 650 -18.50 -22.19 -11.35
C GLN A 650 -19.30 -20.91 -11.56
N PHE A 651 -18.67 -19.95 -12.23
CA PHE A 651 -19.24 -18.61 -12.46
C PHE A 651 -19.03 -18.22 -13.93
N PRO A 652 -19.74 -18.88 -14.86
CA PRO A 652 -19.64 -18.54 -16.28
C PRO A 652 -19.99 -17.07 -16.51
N GLY A 653 -19.40 -16.51 -17.55
CA GLY A 653 -19.75 -15.18 -18.03
C GLY A 653 -21.15 -15.17 -18.63
N ASP A 654 -22.05 -14.42 -18.01
CA ASP A 654 -23.29 -14.01 -18.67
C ASP A 654 -23.03 -12.61 -19.26
N LYS A 655 -23.57 -12.31 -20.46
CA LYS A 655 -23.64 -10.92 -20.92
C LYS A 655 -24.46 -10.15 -19.89
N TYR A 656 -23.87 -9.21 -19.15
CA TYR A 656 -24.69 -8.32 -18.35
C TYR A 656 -25.55 -7.49 -19.31
N ALA A 657 -26.84 -7.80 -19.32
CA ALA A 657 -27.91 -7.00 -19.89
C ALA A 657 -28.56 -6.27 -18.71
N LYS A 658 -28.09 -5.04 -18.44
CA LYS A 658 -28.76 -3.99 -17.66
C LYS A 658 -27.80 -2.80 -17.58
N VAL A 659 -27.80 -2.00 -18.64
CA VAL A 659 -27.44 -0.58 -18.56
C VAL A 659 -28.70 0.17 -18.18
#